data_AF-A0A1Q9EJM7-F1
#
_entry.id   AF-A0A1Q9EJM7-F1
#
_cell.length_a   1.000
_cell.length_b   1.000
_cell.length_c   1.000
_cell.angle_alpha   90.00
_cell.angle_beta   90.00
_cell.angle_gamma   90.00
#
_symmetry.space_group_name_H-M   'P 1'
#
loop_
_entity.id
_entity.type
_entity.pdbx_description
1 polymer ?
#
loop_
_entity_poly.entity_id
_entity_poly.type
_entity_poly.pdbx_seq_one_letter_code
_entity_poly.pdbx_strand_id
1 'polypeptide(L)'
;MAISVEVALLSGKTATLKANLDEEVAAFKLRAETALGVGKGQLVGPSGSFLDASSTIRDLQLQDGDSLTYHVCKLQVKASRQAVAAILGDGSVATWGDADAGGDSGAVQHQLKNVQQIQASEVAFAALVGGGSVVTWGDADCGGDSSAVQEQLKNVRLIQATYRAFAAIVGDGSIVTWGDAEDGGDSSAVQDQLKNVQQIQANYRSFAAILCDGSVVTWGGSDCGGNSIAVQSQLKNVQQIQASLSAFAALLPDGSVVTWGDASSGGDSSAVQDQLKNVEQIQATYRAFAAIIGDGSIVTWGDAKFGGDCSGVQDQLKNVQRIQACSDAHGGAFAALLGDGSVVTWGGAEYGGDSDAVQDQLKNLRNVQQVMASKHAFAAILSNGSVVTWGDADCGGESSAVQEQLKDVQQIQASWSAFAALLQDGAVVTWGDAGCGGDCSAVRGQLKNVQQIHASDYAFVAVLGDGSVVTWGDADLGGDSSAVQQQLKRGSIAREAFGGCKDTLVGEAVRLLPRLATLILHTVEAFRPLKSGPLRRPYKGALGKRQEEMKRRLKELESCIKKQQASEEKYCDGSKGQESGSIREVDGTSWRALRLADSRLEDPEKENTKLRENVEEAVEQAEAATVQAGLDDEVNAVRSQALIALGVSTGRLVDPSGVVLDASALIKDSKIQSGDTLTLHVSKVQVQSSNSALAAILGDGSVVTWGDAACQSGAAQDQLKNVQQIHSSGEAFAAILSDGSVVTWGKADCGGDSSAGQDQLKNVQQIQSSHDAFAAILGNGSVVTWGDDEAGGDSSAVQDQLKNVQQIQATYGAFAAILGDGSVVTWGATASGGDSSSVQDQLKNVQHIQASRFAFAAILGDGTVVTWGDQHCGGDSCGVQFRLKSVQHIQATDKAFAAILGDESIVTWGDPFRGGDSSAVHDQLKNVQQIQATYGAFAAILGDGSVVTWGATASGGDSSSVQDQLKNVQHIQASRFAFAAILGDGTVVTWGDQHCGGDSCGVQFRLKSVQHIQATDKAFAAILGDESIVTWGDPFRGGDSSAVHGAEEDWEPQIRWRDERYE
;
A
#
# COMPACT_ATOMS: atom_id res chain seq x y z
N MET A 1 -41.78 -38.71 -8.93
CA MET A 1 -43.12 -38.10 -8.79
C MET A 1 -42.93 -36.60 -8.78
N ALA A 2 -43.83 -35.85 -9.43
CA ALA A 2 -43.77 -34.39 -9.46
C ALA A 2 -44.94 -33.83 -8.65
N ILE A 3 -44.67 -32.82 -7.83
CA ILE A 3 -45.67 -32.09 -7.04
C ILE A 3 -45.84 -30.69 -7.63
N SER A 4 -47.03 -30.12 -7.49
CA SER A 4 -47.36 -28.75 -7.89
C SER A 4 -47.22 -27.85 -6.68
N VAL A 5 -46.32 -26.87 -6.75
CA VAL A 5 -46.05 -25.92 -5.66
C VAL A 5 -46.38 -24.52 -6.16
N GLU A 6 -47.18 -23.79 -5.40
CA GLU A 6 -47.45 -22.38 -5.67
C GLU A 6 -46.38 -21.51 -5.01
N VAL A 7 -45.85 -20.53 -5.74
CA VAL A 7 -44.88 -19.56 -5.22
C VAL A 7 -45.48 -18.17 -5.32
N ALA A 8 -45.60 -17.47 -4.20
CA ALA A 8 -46.25 -16.17 -4.08
C ALA A 8 -45.27 -15.06 -3.65
N LEU A 9 -45.36 -13.89 -4.27
CA LEU A 9 -44.71 -12.66 -3.78
C LEU A 9 -45.59 -11.98 -2.73
N LEU A 10 -44.96 -11.22 -1.83
CA LEU A 10 -45.67 -10.33 -0.91
C LEU A 10 -46.52 -9.25 -1.62
N SER A 11 -46.23 -8.97 -2.90
CA SER A 11 -47.04 -8.10 -3.74
C SER A 11 -48.34 -8.74 -4.24
N GLY A 12 -48.58 -10.02 -3.96
CA GLY A 12 -49.78 -10.78 -4.35
C GLY A 12 -49.68 -11.48 -5.72
N LYS A 13 -48.56 -11.36 -6.44
CA LYS A 13 -48.31 -12.09 -7.69
C LYS A 13 -47.87 -13.53 -7.38
N THR A 14 -48.52 -14.52 -8.00
CA THR A 14 -48.20 -15.94 -7.78
C THR A 14 -47.84 -16.68 -9.07
N ALA A 15 -47.10 -17.77 -8.95
CA ALA A 15 -46.76 -18.69 -10.03
C ALA A 15 -46.80 -20.14 -9.54
N THR A 16 -47.47 -21.03 -10.29
CA THR A 16 -47.53 -22.46 -9.96
C THR A 16 -46.50 -23.23 -10.79
N LEU A 17 -45.65 -24.01 -10.13
CA LEU A 17 -44.54 -24.74 -10.74
C LEU A 17 -44.63 -26.23 -10.41
N LYS A 18 -44.22 -27.09 -11.35
CA LYS A 18 -44.06 -28.52 -11.09
C LYS A 18 -42.64 -28.80 -10.61
N ALA A 19 -42.50 -29.27 -9.37
CA ALA A 19 -41.23 -29.65 -8.76
C ALA A 19 -41.06 -31.17 -8.78
N ASN A 20 -39.90 -31.67 -9.21
CA ASN A 20 -39.56 -33.07 -9.00
C ASN A 20 -39.04 -33.25 -7.56
N LEU A 21 -39.36 -34.38 -6.93
CA LEU A 21 -38.90 -34.63 -5.54
C LEU A 21 -37.37 -34.67 -5.40
N ASP A 22 -36.65 -35.11 -6.43
CA ASP A 22 -35.17 -35.15 -6.46
C ASP A 22 -34.55 -33.85 -7.00
N GLU A 23 -35.35 -32.82 -7.28
CA GLU A 23 -34.86 -31.52 -7.72
C GLU A 23 -34.27 -30.74 -6.55
N GLU A 24 -33.11 -30.11 -6.76
CA GLU A 24 -32.55 -29.16 -5.81
C GLU A 24 -33.39 -27.89 -5.74
N VAL A 25 -33.52 -27.33 -4.53
CA VAL A 25 -34.26 -26.09 -4.28
C VAL A 25 -33.69 -24.93 -5.10
N ALA A 26 -32.37 -24.87 -5.32
CA ALA A 26 -31.73 -23.88 -6.18
C ALA A 26 -32.30 -23.87 -7.62
N ALA A 27 -32.50 -25.04 -8.22
CA ALA A 27 -33.04 -25.17 -9.57
C ALA A 27 -34.54 -24.79 -9.61
N PHE A 28 -35.30 -25.22 -8.60
CA PHE A 28 -36.72 -24.87 -8.47
C PHE A 28 -36.91 -23.36 -8.30
N LYS A 29 -36.09 -22.73 -7.44
CA LYS A 29 -36.04 -21.29 -7.20
C LYS A 29 -35.77 -20.50 -8.48
N LEU A 30 -34.78 -20.91 -9.28
CA LEU A 30 -34.45 -20.24 -10.54
C LEU A 30 -35.64 -20.23 -11.52
N ARG A 31 -36.42 -21.31 -11.56
CA ARG A 31 -37.66 -21.36 -12.36
C ARG A 31 -38.74 -20.45 -11.76
N ALA A 32 -38.84 -20.36 -10.44
CA ALA A 32 -39.75 -19.44 -9.77
C ALA A 32 -39.43 -17.97 -10.05
N GLU A 33 -38.15 -17.58 -9.97
CA GLU A 33 -37.64 -16.27 -10.38
C GLU A 33 -38.05 -15.93 -11.81
N THR A 34 -37.85 -16.88 -12.72
CA THR A 34 -38.18 -16.72 -14.14
C THR A 34 -39.69 -16.57 -14.35
N ALA A 35 -40.51 -17.38 -13.67
CA ALA A 35 -41.96 -17.35 -13.80
C ALA A 35 -42.58 -16.08 -13.19
N LEU A 36 -42.02 -15.60 -12.07
CA LEU A 36 -42.47 -14.38 -11.38
C LEU A 36 -41.88 -13.11 -12.01
N GLY A 37 -40.82 -13.21 -12.80
CA GLY A 37 -40.14 -12.07 -13.41
C GLY A 37 -39.50 -11.16 -12.37
N VAL A 38 -38.91 -11.73 -11.32
CA VAL A 38 -38.27 -11.02 -10.20
C VAL A 38 -36.77 -11.33 -10.14
N GLY A 39 -36.01 -10.48 -9.44
CA GLY A 39 -34.57 -10.68 -9.19
C GLY A 39 -34.28 -11.79 -8.18
N LYS A 40 -32.99 -11.96 -7.86
CA LYS A 40 -32.52 -12.90 -6.82
C LYS A 40 -33.25 -12.65 -5.50
N GLY A 41 -33.66 -13.73 -4.85
CA GLY A 41 -34.48 -13.72 -3.63
C GLY A 41 -34.31 -15.01 -2.85
N GLN A 42 -35.13 -15.25 -1.84
CA GLN A 42 -35.14 -16.49 -1.07
C GLN A 42 -36.55 -17.09 -1.02
N LEU A 43 -36.65 -18.42 -1.13
CA LEU A 43 -37.90 -19.12 -0.91
C LEU A 43 -38.08 -19.36 0.58
N VAL A 44 -39.29 -19.08 1.08
CA VAL A 44 -39.69 -19.27 2.46
C VAL A 44 -40.75 -20.37 2.48
N GLY A 45 -40.49 -21.40 3.30
CA GLY A 45 -41.39 -22.51 3.54
C GLY A 45 -42.68 -22.08 4.24
N PRO A 46 -43.70 -22.97 4.31
CA PRO A 46 -44.95 -22.70 5.02
C PRO A 46 -44.77 -22.43 6.53
N SER A 47 -43.66 -22.90 7.11
CA SER A 47 -43.23 -22.66 8.49
C SER A 47 -42.66 -21.25 8.73
N GLY A 48 -42.44 -20.45 7.69
CA GLY A 48 -41.79 -19.15 7.77
C GLY A 48 -40.26 -19.20 7.78
N SER A 49 -39.64 -20.37 7.60
CA SER A 49 -38.18 -20.53 7.50
C SER A 49 -37.69 -20.46 6.06
N PHE A 50 -36.55 -19.81 5.82
CA PHE A 50 -35.88 -19.82 4.52
C PHE A 50 -35.47 -21.25 4.13
N LEU A 51 -35.72 -21.61 2.88
CA LEU A 51 -35.38 -22.92 2.34
C LEU A 51 -33.93 -22.92 1.89
N ASP A 52 -33.17 -23.92 2.35
CA ASP A 52 -31.78 -24.10 1.92
C ASP A 52 -31.72 -24.50 0.44
N ALA A 53 -30.89 -23.79 -0.33
CA ALA A 53 -30.72 -23.97 -1.76
C ALA A 53 -30.11 -25.34 -2.13
N SER A 54 -29.32 -25.94 -1.21
CA SER A 54 -28.67 -27.23 -1.43
C SER A 54 -29.53 -28.45 -1.07
N SER A 55 -30.66 -28.23 -0.40
CA SER A 55 -31.61 -29.28 -0.06
C SER A 55 -32.44 -29.71 -1.27
N THR A 56 -32.92 -30.95 -1.29
CA THR A 56 -33.88 -31.40 -2.31
C THR A 56 -35.31 -31.09 -1.89
N ILE A 57 -36.21 -30.99 -2.86
CA ILE A 57 -37.65 -30.82 -2.60
C ILE A 57 -38.20 -31.95 -1.71
N ARG A 58 -37.64 -33.17 -1.80
CA ARG A 58 -37.97 -34.30 -0.91
C ARG A 58 -37.59 -34.03 0.55
N ASP A 59 -36.41 -33.46 0.80
CA ASP A 59 -35.91 -33.21 2.15
C ASP A 59 -36.76 -32.18 2.90
N LEU A 60 -37.36 -31.26 2.15
CA LEU A 60 -38.26 -30.23 2.65
C LEU A 60 -39.68 -30.73 2.96
N GLN A 61 -40.01 -31.98 2.63
CA GLN A 61 -41.34 -32.58 2.84
C GLN A 61 -42.52 -31.80 2.23
N LEU A 62 -42.28 -31.05 1.15
CA LEU A 62 -43.33 -30.29 0.45
C LEU A 62 -44.38 -31.23 -0.16
N GLN A 63 -45.65 -30.88 -0.02
CA GLN A 63 -46.80 -31.61 -0.56
C GLN A 63 -47.36 -30.96 -1.83
N ASP A 64 -48.14 -31.73 -2.59
CA ASP A 64 -48.85 -31.22 -3.76
C ASP A 64 -49.90 -30.18 -3.33
N GLY A 65 -49.78 -28.96 -3.84
CA GLY A 65 -50.60 -27.81 -3.47
C GLY A 65 -49.99 -26.88 -2.42
N ASP A 66 -48.78 -27.15 -1.92
CA ASP A 66 -48.13 -26.27 -0.96
C ASP A 66 -47.83 -24.88 -1.56
N SER A 67 -47.91 -23.85 -0.70
CA SER A 67 -47.65 -22.47 -1.05
C SER A 67 -46.36 -21.98 -0.37
N LEU A 68 -45.41 -21.51 -1.16
CA LEU A 68 -44.15 -20.91 -0.74
C LEU A 68 -44.20 -19.40 -0.93
N THR A 69 -43.59 -18.67 -0.01
CA THR A 69 -43.41 -17.22 -0.19
C THR A 69 -42.04 -16.95 -0.80
N TYR A 70 -41.99 -16.19 -1.89
CA TYR A 70 -40.75 -15.72 -2.48
C TYR A 70 -40.43 -14.33 -1.95
N HIS A 71 -39.39 -14.24 -1.14
CA HIS A 71 -38.94 -13.00 -0.52
C HIS A 71 -37.81 -12.39 -1.35
N VAL A 72 -38.03 -11.21 -1.93
CA VAL A 72 -36.98 -10.46 -2.62
C VAL A 72 -36.21 -9.66 -1.57
N CYS A 73 -35.03 -10.14 -1.18
CA CYS A 73 -34.16 -9.39 -0.28
C CYS A 73 -33.49 -8.25 -1.05
N LYS A 74 -33.43 -7.05 -0.45
CA LYS A 74 -32.70 -5.93 -1.02
C LYS A 74 -31.20 -6.23 -0.99
N LEU A 75 -30.50 -5.84 -2.06
CA LEU A 75 -29.03 -5.83 -2.09
C LEU A 75 -28.54 -4.96 -0.94
N GLN A 76 -27.63 -5.49 -0.10
CA GLN A 76 -26.94 -4.69 0.91
C GLN A 76 -25.48 -4.59 0.54
N VAL A 77 -24.98 -3.36 0.41
CA VAL A 77 -23.58 -3.10 0.07
C VAL A 77 -22.90 -2.52 1.30
N LYS A 78 -21.71 -3.03 1.61
CA LYS A 78 -20.81 -2.52 2.64
C LYS A 78 -19.43 -2.33 2.04
N ALA A 79 -18.83 -1.20 2.37
CA ALA A 79 -17.48 -0.88 1.91
C ALA A 79 -16.55 -0.77 3.12
N SER A 80 -15.32 -1.23 2.91
CA SER A 80 -14.16 -0.84 3.68
C SER A 80 -13.48 0.33 2.94
N ARG A 81 -12.31 0.77 3.40
CA ARG A 81 -11.57 1.87 2.76
C ARG A 81 -11.16 1.53 1.32
N GLN A 82 -10.88 0.26 1.04
CA GLN A 82 -10.29 -0.19 -0.23
C GLN A 82 -11.04 -1.34 -0.92
N ALA A 83 -12.09 -1.88 -0.30
CA ALA A 83 -12.85 -2.99 -0.87
C ALA A 83 -14.35 -2.85 -0.60
N VAL A 84 -15.14 -3.59 -1.37
CA VAL A 84 -16.60 -3.59 -1.28
C VAL A 84 -17.11 -5.02 -1.20
N ALA A 85 -18.07 -5.25 -0.31
CA ALA A 85 -18.79 -6.50 -0.15
C ALA A 85 -20.30 -6.27 -0.29
N ALA A 86 -20.94 -7.04 -1.17
CA ALA A 86 -22.38 -6.96 -1.43
C ALA A 86 -23.09 -8.27 -1.08
N ILE A 87 -24.06 -8.20 -0.18
CA ILE A 87 -25.02 -9.28 0.08
C ILE A 87 -26.08 -9.22 -1.03
N LEU A 88 -26.10 -10.26 -1.86
CA LEU A 88 -27.05 -10.43 -2.96
C LEU A 88 -28.43 -10.86 -2.42
N GLY A 89 -29.48 -10.65 -3.21
CA GLY A 89 -30.86 -10.94 -2.78
C GLY A 89 -31.14 -12.41 -2.43
N ASP A 90 -30.24 -13.33 -2.80
CA ASP A 90 -30.28 -14.74 -2.40
C ASP A 90 -29.51 -15.05 -1.10
N GLY A 91 -28.84 -14.07 -0.50
CA GLY A 91 -27.99 -14.21 0.68
C GLY A 91 -26.56 -14.66 0.39
N SER A 92 -26.14 -14.76 -0.87
CA SER A 92 -24.73 -14.90 -1.24
C SER A 92 -23.99 -13.57 -1.18
N VAL A 93 -22.65 -13.61 -1.10
CA VAL A 93 -21.82 -12.40 -1.05
C VAL A 93 -20.96 -12.31 -2.32
N ALA A 94 -20.83 -11.11 -2.87
CA ALA A 94 -19.85 -10.78 -3.89
C ALA A 94 -18.91 -9.70 -3.33
N THR A 95 -17.60 -9.87 -3.50
CA THR A 95 -16.57 -8.91 -3.06
C THR A 95 -15.71 -8.47 -4.23
N TRP A 96 -15.24 -7.23 -4.22
CA TRP A 96 -14.29 -6.69 -5.20
C TRP A 96 -13.53 -5.48 -4.61
N GLY A 97 -12.47 -5.05 -5.29
CA GLY A 97 -11.51 -4.05 -4.80
C GLY A 97 -10.16 -4.69 -4.47
N ASP A 98 -9.36 -4.02 -3.64
CA ASP A 98 -8.05 -4.52 -3.20
C ASP A 98 -8.17 -5.89 -2.53
N ALA A 99 -7.39 -6.87 -3.00
CA ALA A 99 -7.48 -8.26 -2.57
C ALA A 99 -7.12 -8.45 -1.09
N ASP A 100 -6.09 -7.74 -0.61
CA ASP A 100 -5.58 -7.84 0.76
C ASP A 100 -6.53 -7.11 1.73
N ALA A 101 -7.23 -6.08 1.27
CA ALA A 101 -8.24 -5.36 2.04
C ALA A 101 -9.64 -6.03 2.06
N GLY A 102 -9.73 -7.29 1.64
CA GLY A 102 -10.96 -8.09 1.64
C GLY A 102 -11.78 -8.03 0.34
N GLY A 103 -11.19 -7.53 -0.74
CA GLY A 103 -11.75 -7.59 -2.09
C GLY A 103 -11.84 -9.01 -2.64
N ASP A 104 -10.95 -9.91 -2.22
CA ASP A 104 -11.04 -11.35 -2.51
C ASP A 104 -11.58 -12.15 -1.31
N SER A 105 -12.77 -12.73 -1.48
CA SER A 105 -13.39 -13.64 -0.51
C SER A 105 -13.32 -15.12 -0.95
N GLY A 106 -12.56 -15.44 -1.99
CA GLY A 106 -12.51 -16.76 -2.62
C GLY A 106 -12.24 -17.91 -1.65
N ALA A 107 -11.35 -17.71 -0.68
CA ALA A 107 -11.03 -18.70 0.36
C ALA A 107 -12.24 -19.07 1.24
N VAL A 108 -13.10 -18.09 1.54
CA VAL A 108 -14.25 -18.22 2.44
C VAL A 108 -15.60 -18.26 1.71
N GLN A 109 -15.61 -18.13 0.37
CA GLN A 109 -16.82 -18.01 -0.44
C GLN A 109 -17.82 -19.15 -0.24
N HIS A 110 -17.33 -20.37 0.02
CA HIS A 110 -18.17 -21.53 0.28
C HIS A 110 -18.92 -21.45 1.62
N GLN A 111 -18.45 -20.62 2.56
CA GLN A 111 -19.04 -20.36 3.88
C GLN A 111 -20.01 -19.17 3.87
N LEU A 112 -19.88 -18.24 2.92
CA LEU A 112 -20.71 -17.04 2.77
C LEU A 112 -22.07 -17.33 2.12
N LYS A 113 -22.86 -18.21 2.75
CA LYS A 113 -24.20 -18.62 2.30
C LYS A 113 -25.27 -18.17 3.31
N ASN A 114 -26.32 -17.51 2.84
CA ASN A 114 -27.36 -16.94 3.70
C ASN A 114 -26.83 -15.88 4.68
N VAL A 115 -25.93 -15.01 4.20
CA VAL A 115 -25.40 -13.89 4.97
C VAL A 115 -26.51 -12.88 5.27
N GLN A 116 -26.59 -12.46 6.54
CA GLN A 116 -27.62 -11.56 7.05
C GLN A 116 -27.12 -10.13 7.24
N GLN A 117 -25.86 -9.98 7.65
CA GLN A 117 -25.20 -8.69 7.88
C GLN A 117 -23.71 -8.82 7.54
N ILE A 118 -23.12 -7.75 7.03
CA ILE A 118 -21.67 -7.58 6.91
C ILE A 118 -21.28 -6.32 7.69
N GLN A 119 -20.18 -6.40 8.43
CA GLN A 119 -19.51 -5.27 9.05
C GLN A 119 -18.09 -5.18 8.49
N ALA A 120 -17.60 -3.96 8.28
CA ALA A 120 -16.26 -3.69 7.78
C ALA A 120 -15.44 -2.95 8.85
N SER A 121 -14.17 -3.29 8.96
CA SER A 121 -13.10 -2.46 9.53
C SER A 121 -12.42 -1.69 8.37
N GLU A 122 -11.26 -1.08 8.59
CA GLU A 122 -10.55 -0.34 7.52
C GLU A 122 -10.27 -1.21 6.29
N VAL A 123 -9.79 -2.44 6.51
CA VAL A 123 -9.28 -3.36 5.48
C VAL A 123 -9.68 -4.82 5.72
N ALA A 124 -10.71 -5.08 6.54
CA ALA A 124 -11.26 -6.42 6.74
C ALA A 124 -12.79 -6.42 6.88
N PHE A 125 -13.39 -7.60 6.72
CA PHE A 125 -14.84 -7.80 6.81
C PHE A 125 -15.19 -8.95 7.75
N ALA A 126 -16.36 -8.83 8.39
CA ALA A 126 -17.00 -9.86 9.17
C ALA A 126 -18.46 -10.01 8.75
N ALA A 127 -18.84 -11.21 8.28
CA ALA A 127 -20.19 -11.57 7.88
C ALA A 127 -20.88 -12.39 8.96
N LEU A 128 -22.10 -11.97 9.34
CA LEU A 128 -23.02 -12.79 10.12
C LEU A 128 -23.82 -13.70 9.18
N VAL A 129 -23.57 -15.00 9.28
CA VAL A 129 -24.16 -16.04 8.44
C VAL A 129 -25.38 -16.65 9.13
N GLY A 130 -26.39 -17.06 8.35
CA GLY A 130 -27.61 -17.69 8.85
C GLY A 130 -27.33 -18.85 9.81
N GLY A 131 -27.93 -18.79 11.01
CA GLY A 131 -27.61 -19.67 12.14
C GLY A 131 -26.77 -19.00 13.23
N GLY A 132 -26.32 -17.76 13.01
CA GLY A 132 -25.60 -16.95 13.99
C GLY A 132 -24.10 -17.22 14.05
N SER A 133 -23.53 -17.80 13.01
CA SER A 133 -22.07 -17.98 12.87
C SER A 133 -21.44 -16.76 12.21
N VAL A 134 -20.16 -16.50 12.49
CA VAL A 134 -19.41 -15.40 11.87
C VAL A 134 -18.35 -15.98 10.92
N VAL A 135 -18.17 -15.31 9.78
CA VAL A 135 -17.11 -15.59 8.80
C VAL A 135 -16.36 -14.28 8.54
N THR A 136 -15.04 -14.30 8.65
CA THR A 136 -14.19 -13.12 8.44
C THR A 136 -13.24 -13.32 7.26
N TRP A 137 -12.81 -12.23 6.63
CA TRP A 137 -11.77 -12.21 5.59
C TRP A 137 -11.18 -10.80 5.43
N GLY A 138 -10.09 -10.70 4.68
CA GLY A 138 -9.26 -9.48 4.54
C GLY A 138 -8.01 -9.55 5.42
N ASP A 139 -7.42 -8.39 5.70
CA ASP A 139 -6.19 -8.28 6.47
C ASP A 139 -6.32 -8.88 7.88
N ALA A 140 -5.39 -9.76 8.24
CA ALA A 140 -5.46 -10.53 9.47
C ALA A 140 -5.31 -9.65 10.72
N ASP A 141 -4.41 -8.66 10.69
CA ASP A 141 -4.14 -7.75 11.80
C ASP A 141 -5.33 -6.82 12.07
N CYS A 142 -6.12 -6.52 11.03
CA CYS A 142 -7.33 -5.71 11.12
C CYS A 142 -8.62 -6.51 11.37
N GLY A 143 -8.48 -7.78 11.80
CA GLY A 143 -9.59 -8.66 12.19
C GLY A 143 -10.14 -9.55 11.08
N GLY A 144 -9.41 -9.71 9.97
CA GLY A 144 -9.72 -10.65 8.89
C GLY A 144 -9.58 -12.11 9.30
N ASP A 145 -8.76 -12.43 10.31
CA ASP A 145 -8.67 -13.75 10.91
C ASP A 145 -9.38 -13.80 12.28
N SER A 146 -10.41 -14.64 12.39
CA SER A 146 -11.15 -14.92 13.63
C SER A 146 -10.94 -16.36 14.14
N SER A 147 -9.98 -17.11 13.56
CA SER A 147 -9.74 -18.53 13.87
C SER A 147 -9.53 -18.80 15.35
N ALA A 148 -8.84 -17.92 16.07
CA ALA A 148 -8.58 -18.03 17.51
C ALA A 148 -9.86 -17.98 18.36
N VAL A 149 -10.92 -17.32 17.87
CA VAL A 149 -12.19 -17.11 18.60
C VAL A 149 -13.38 -17.79 17.92
N GLN A 150 -13.17 -18.51 16.82
CA GLN A 150 -14.24 -19.08 15.99
C GLN A 150 -15.21 -19.99 16.76
N GLU A 151 -14.72 -20.76 17.73
CA GLU A 151 -15.55 -21.63 18.57
C GLU A 151 -16.53 -20.85 19.47
N GLN A 152 -16.21 -19.59 19.78
CA GLN A 152 -17.02 -18.68 20.60
C GLN A 152 -18.02 -17.88 19.76
N LEU A 153 -17.78 -17.70 18.46
CA LEU A 153 -18.62 -16.95 17.52
C LEU A 153 -19.84 -17.76 17.03
N LYS A 154 -20.65 -18.25 17.97
CA LYS A 154 -21.87 -19.02 17.70
C LYS A 154 -23.09 -18.32 18.29
N ASN A 155 -24.19 -18.27 17.55
CA ASN A 155 -25.40 -17.52 17.92
C ASN A 155 -25.15 -16.00 18.09
N VAL A 156 -24.24 -15.42 17.31
CA VAL A 156 -23.96 -13.98 17.28
C VAL A 156 -25.20 -13.21 16.81
N ARG A 157 -25.46 -12.09 17.46
CA ARG A 157 -26.60 -11.20 17.18
C ARG A 157 -26.21 -9.90 16.50
N LEU A 158 -25.04 -9.36 16.84
CA LEU A 158 -24.55 -8.08 16.36
C LEU A 158 -23.02 -8.14 16.24
N ILE A 159 -22.48 -7.51 15.22
CA ILE A 159 -21.04 -7.28 15.04
C ILE A 159 -20.84 -5.76 14.91
N GLN A 160 -19.88 -5.23 15.64
CA GLN A 160 -19.43 -3.85 15.55
C GLN A 160 -17.92 -3.83 15.28
N ALA A 161 -17.41 -2.82 14.58
CA ALA A 161 -15.99 -2.66 14.27
C ALA A 161 -15.46 -1.31 14.74
N THR A 162 -14.19 -1.29 15.16
CA THR A 162 -13.32 -0.12 15.22
C THR A 162 -12.49 -0.05 13.93
N TYR A 163 -11.42 0.75 13.91
CA TYR A 163 -10.54 0.86 12.74
C TYR A 163 -9.87 -0.48 12.38
N ARG A 164 -9.42 -1.27 13.37
CA ARG A 164 -8.69 -2.54 13.17
C ARG A 164 -9.17 -3.72 14.00
N ALA A 165 -10.30 -3.59 14.70
CA ALA A 165 -10.83 -4.68 15.51
C ALA A 165 -12.34 -4.84 15.39
N PHE A 166 -12.84 -6.00 15.82
CA PHE A 166 -14.26 -6.33 15.85
C PHE A 166 -14.70 -6.78 17.24
N ALA A 167 -15.96 -6.52 17.56
CA ALA A 167 -16.65 -7.00 18.74
C ALA A 167 -18.02 -7.57 18.36
N ALA A 168 -18.31 -8.78 18.84
CA ALA A 168 -19.56 -9.49 18.58
C ALA A 168 -20.36 -9.71 19.87
N ILE A 169 -21.66 -9.42 19.83
CA ILE A 169 -22.61 -9.80 20.89
C ILE A 169 -23.12 -11.21 20.62
N VAL A 170 -22.84 -12.13 21.55
CA VAL A 170 -23.29 -13.53 21.49
C VAL A 170 -24.71 -13.67 22.05
N GLY A 171 -25.44 -14.71 21.67
CA GLY A 171 -26.86 -14.90 22.00
C GLY A 171 -27.18 -15.02 23.50
N ASP A 172 -26.20 -15.34 24.34
CA ASP A 172 -26.30 -15.31 25.80
C ASP A 172 -26.03 -13.92 26.40
N GLY A 173 -25.66 -12.94 25.57
CA GLY A 173 -25.34 -11.57 25.97
C GLY A 173 -23.88 -11.34 26.35
N SER A 174 -22.96 -12.29 26.12
CA SER A 174 -21.52 -12.04 26.27
C SER A 174 -20.92 -11.35 25.04
N ILE A 175 -19.69 -10.85 25.18
CA ILE A 175 -18.91 -10.27 24.08
C ILE A 175 -17.74 -11.17 23.71
N VAL A 176 -17.45 -11.24 22.41
CA VAL A 176 -16.24 -11.83 21.83
C VAL A 176 -15.56 -10.76 20.98
N THR A 177 -14.28 -10.51 21.19
CA THR A 177 -13.48 -9.54 20.43
C THR A 177 -12.33 -10.23 19.69
N TRP A 178 -11.91 -9.64 18.57
CA TRP A 178 -10.72 -10.06 17.81
C TRP A 178 -10.19 -8.91 16.92
N GLY A 179 -8.99 -9.08 16.37
CA GLY A 179 -8.25 -8.04 15.64
C GLY A 179 -7.18 -7.38 16.51
N ASP A 180 -6.73 -6.18 16.12
CA ASP A 180 -5.67 -5.45 16.81
C ASP A 180 -6.03 -5.15 18.28
N ALA A 181 -5.15 -5.51 19.20
CA ALA A 181 -5.39 -5.40 20.63
C ALA A 181 -5.49 -3.94 21.12
N GLU A 182 -4.70 -3.02 20.54
CA GLU A 182 -4.69 -1.60 20.88
C GLU A 182 -5.96 -0.88 20.40
N ASP A 183 -6.60 -1.39 19.34
CA ASP A 183 -7.85 -0.89 18.78
C ASP A 183 -9.09 -1.62 19.32
N GLY A 184 -8.96 -2.38 20.41
CA GLY A 184 -10.06 -3.01 21.13
C GLY A 184 -10.32 -4.48 20.80
N GLY A 185 -9.38 -5.14 20.11
CA GLY A 185 -9.40 -6.58 19.84
C GLY A 185 -9.23 -7.46 21.08
N ASP A 186 -8.62 -6.93 22.15
CA ASP A 186 -8.54 -7.60 23.46
C ASP A 186 -9.47 -6.94 24.50
N SER A 187 -10.43 -7.72 24.98
CA SER A 187 -11.37 -7.34 26.05
C SER A 187 -11.15 -8.12 27.36
N SER A 188 -10.07 -8.90 27.45
CA SER A 188 -9.80 -9.83 28.58
C SER A 188 -9.82 -9.14 29.95
N ALA A 189 -9.32 -7.91 30.03
CA ALA A 189 -9.28 -7.11 31.26
C ALA A 189 -10.68 -6.77 31.82
N VAL A 190 -11.70 -6.73 30.97
CA VAL A 190 -13.08 -6.37 31.35
C VAL A 190 -14.09 -7.50 31.08
N GLN A 191 -13.63 -8.66 30.64
CA GLN A 191 -14.48 -9.78 30.21
C GLN A 191 -15.50 -10.22 31.27
N ASP A 192 -15.12 -10.17 32.55
CA ASP A 192 -16.02 -10.53 33.65
C ASP A 192 -17.21 -9.58 33.82
N GLN A 193 -17.10 -8.35 33.31
CA GLN A 193 -18.11 -7.29 33.35
C GLN A 193 -19.00 -7.30 32.10
N LEU A 194 -18.53 -7.86 30.97
CA LEU A 194 -19.24 -7.89 29.69
C LEU A 194 -20.30 -9.01 29.62
N LYS A 195 -21.30 -8.94 30.51
CA LYS A 195 -22.40 -9.91 30.61
C LYS A 195 -23.75 -9.23 30.47
N ASN A 196 -24.64 -9.80 29.65
CA ASN A 196 -25.92 -9.20 29.29
C ASN A 196 -25.75 -7.86 28.56
N VAL A 197 -24.85 -7.81 27.58
CA VAL A 197 -24.66 -6.64 26.73
C VAL A 197 -25.85 -6.48 25.79
N GLN A 198 -26.38 -5.26 25.70
CA GLN A 198 -27.49 -4.90 24.83
C GLN A 198 -27.02 -4.24 23.54
N GLN A 199 -26.04 -3.34 23.63
CA GLN A 199 -25.53 -2.55 22.49
C GLN A 199 -24.04 -2.30 22.66
N ILE A 200 -23.32 -2.20 21.54
CA ILE A 200 -21.93 -1.75 21.48
C ILE A 200 -21.89 -0.50 20.60
N GLN A 201 -21.18 0.53 21.07
CA GLN A 201 -20.77 1.66 20.27
C GLN A 201 -19.25 1.62 20.10
N ALA A 202 -18.75 1.95 18.92
CA ALA A 202 -17.32 2.03 18.63
C ALA A 202 -16.94 3.47 18.23
N ASN A 203 -15.70 3.84 18.56
CA ASN A 203 -14.98 4.94 17.91
C ASN A 203 -13.79 4.38 17.13
N TYR A 204 -12.77 5.19 16.84
CA TYR A 204 -11.63 4.75 16.04
C TYR A 204 -10.83 3.60 16.66
N ARG A 205 -10.61 3.60 17.99
CA ARG A 205 -9.74 2.62 18.69
C ARG A 205 -10.37 1.96 19.91
N SER A 206 -11.63 2.27 20.22
CA SER A 206 -12.26 1.86 21.48
C SER A 206 -13.72 1.47 21.29
N PHE A 207 -14.20 0.64 22.21
CA PHE A 207 -15.58 0.21 22.31
C PHE A 207 -16.20 0.63 23.65
N ALA A 208 -17.51 0.89 23.63
CA ALA A 208 -18.34 1.11 24.80
C ALA A 208 -19.60 0.22 24.71
N ALA A 209 -19.73 -0.72 25.64
CA ALA A 209 -20.88 -1.62 25.76
C ALA A 209 -21.90 -1.08 26.76
N ILE A 210 -23.17 -1.04 26.37
CA ILE A 210 -24.31 -0.76 27.25
C ILE A 210 -24.89 -2.10 27.71
N LEU A 211 -24.89 -2.34 29.02
CA LEU A 211 -25.44 -3.54 29.65
C LEU A 211 -26.97 -3.44 29.82
N CYS A 212 -27.66 -4.56 30.01
CA CYS A 212 -29.11 -4.59 30.22
C CYS A 212 -29.58 -3.85 31.48
N ASP A 213 -28.70 -3.63 32.46
CA ASP A 213 -28.97 -2.77 33.63
C ASP A 213 -28.70 -1.28 33.37
N GLY A 214 -28.30 -0.94 32.13
CA GLY A 214 -27.98 0.39 31.66
C GLY A 214 -26.64 0.94 32.14
N SER A 215 -25.79 0.14 32.78
CA SER A 215 -24.39 0.52 33.03
C SER A 215 -23.53 0.36 31.77
N VAL A 216 -22.39 1.06 31.73
CA VAL A 216 -21.48 1.08 30.58
C VAL A 216 -20.14 0.46 30.95
N VAL A 217 -19.59 -0.37 30.06
CA VAL A 217 -18.23 -0.93 30.17
C VAL A 217 -17.46 -0.57 28.90
N THR A 218 -16.24 -0.05 29.04
CA THR A 218 -15.40 0.35 27.90
C THR A 218 -14.10 -0.44 27.85
N TRP A 219 -13.53 -0.58 26.66
CA TRP A 219 -12.19 -1.16 26.42
C TRP A 219 -11.60 -0.66 25.10
N GLY A 220 -10.33 -0.98 24.84
CA GLY A 220 -9.53 -0.44 23.73
C GLY A 220 -8.62 0.71 24.16
N GLY A 221 -8.22 1.54 23.21
CA GLY A 221 -7.27 2.66 23.41
C GLY A 221 -7.67 3.56 24.58
N SER A 222 -6.84 3.59 25.63
CA SER A 222 -7.17 4.30 26.88
C SER A 222 -7.35 5.81 26.71
N ASP A 223 -6.56 6.40 25.81
CA ASP A 223 -6.59 7.77 25.31
C ASP A 223 -7.76 8.04 24.37
N CYS A 224 -8.29 7.00 23.72
CA CYS A 224 -9.49 7.05 22.87
C CYS A 224 -10.77 6.66 23.64
N GLY A 225 -10.83 6.84 24.96
CA GLY A 225 -12.04 6.55 25.74
C GLY A 225 -12.29 5.07 26.05
N GLY A 226 -11.30 4.20 25.84
CA GLY A 226 -11.32 2.80 26.31
C GLY A 226 -11.30 2.69 27.84
N ASN A 227 -10.94 3.77 28.55
CA ASN A 227 -10.99 3.85 30.01
C ASN A 227 -12.05 4.88 30.48
N SER A 228 -13.16 4.38 31.06
CA SER A 228 -14.24 5.19 31.63
C SER A 228 -14.20 5.32 33.16
N ILE A 229 -13.14 4.87 33.84
CA ILE A 229 -13.10 4.75 35.32
C ILE A 229 -13.44 6.07 36.03
N ALA A 230 -12.97 7.20 35.50
CA ALA A 230 -13.20 8.53 36.08
C ALA A 230 -14.69 8.94 36.09
N VAL A 231 -15.46 8.46 35.13
CA VAL A 231 -16.88 8.79 34.96
C VAL A 231 -17.82 7.61 35.25
N GLN A 232 -17.27 6.44 35.60
CA GLN A 232 -18.01 5.19 35.76
C GLN A 232 -19.20 5.28 36.72
N SER A 233 -19.08 6.07 37.80
CA SER A 233 -20.18 6.26 38.75
C SER A 233 -21.37 7.03 38.18
N GLN A 234 -21.15 7.79 37.11
CA GLN A 234 -22.14 8.62 36.41
C GLN A 234 -22.81 7.86 35.25
N LEU A 235 -22.15 6.85 34.67
CA LEU A 235 -22.66 6.03 33.56
C LEU A 235 -23.68 4.98 34.03
N LYS A 236 -24.85 5.43 34.48
CA LYS A 236 -25.95 4.57 34.95
C LYS A 236 -27.23 4.84 34.19
N ASN A 237 -27.91 3.78 33.78
CA ASN A 237 -29.13 3.83 32.95
C ASN A 237 -28.92 4.55 31.60
N VAL A 238 -27.73 4.49 31.02
CA VAL A 238 -27.39 5.15 29.76
C VAL A 238 -28.33 4.67 28.65
N GLN A 239 -28.92 5.61 27.91
CA GLN A 239 -29.85 5.30 26.83
C GLN A 239 -29.16 5.18 25.47
N GLN A 240 -28.20 6.05 25.22
CA GLN A 240 -27.49 6.13 23.94
C GLN A 240 -26.07 6.63 24.18
N ILE A 241 -25.12 6.13 23.38
CA ILE A 241 -23.76 6.65 23.32
C ILE A 241 -23.53 7.16 21.90
N GLN A 242 -22.90 8.33 21.78
CA GLN A 242 -22.37 8.85 20.53
C GLN A 242 -20.85 8.93 20.62
N ALA A 243 -20.19 8.73 19.49
CA ALA A 243 -18.74 8.67 19.38
C ALA A 243 -18.22 9.74 18.41
N SER A 244 -17.16 10.44 18.79
CA SER A 244 -16.28 11.16 17.85
C SER A 244 -15.11 10.23 17.48
N LEU A 245 -14.01 10.75 16.93
CA LEU A 245 -12.83 9.91 16.61
C LEU A 245 -12.30 9.17 17.83
N SER A 246 -12.11 9.89 18.94
CA SER A 246 -11.39 9.41 20.13
C SER A 246 -12.13 9.70 21.45
N ALA A 247 -13.40 10.10 21.40
CA ALA A 247 -14.20 10.37 22.59
C ALA A 247 -15.64 9.83 22.47
N PHE A 248 -16.30 9.73 23.62
CA PHE A 248 -17.69 9.30 23.74
C PHE A 248 -18.52 10.31 24.53
N ALA A 249 -19.81 10.40 24.18
CA ALA A 249 -20.83 11.14 24.89
C ALA A 249 -22.04 10.24 25.16
N ALA A 250 -22.33 9.98 26.44
CA ALA A 250 -23.49 9.20 26.88
C ALA A 250 -24.67 10.12 27.21
N LEU A 251 -25.85 9.81 26.66
CA LEU A 251 -27.12 10.44 26.99
C LEU A 251 -27.84 9.62 28.08
N LEU A 252 -28.18 10.28 29.18
CA LEU A 252 -28.90 9.68 30.31
C LEU A 252 -30.41 9.91 30.21
N PRO A 253 -31.25 9.14 30.94
CA PRO A 253 -32.70 9.24 30.86
C PRO A 253 -33.29 10.56 31.36
N ASP A 254 -32.54 11.30 32.17
CA ASP A 254 -32.89 12.64 32.63
C ASP A 254 -32.49 13.75 31.64
N GLY A 255 -31.95 13.37 30.48
CA GLY A 255 -31.47 14.27 29.44
C GLY A 255 -30.13 14.93 29.79
N SER A 256 -29.40 14.46 30.81
CA SER A 256 -28.03 14.88 31.06
C SER A 256 -27.04 14.12 30.17
N VAL A 257 -25.85 14.71 29.97
CA VAL A 257 -24.78 14.13 29.14
C VAL A 257 -23.52 13.95 29.96
N VAL A 258 -22.88 12.79 29.81
CA VAL A 258 -21.57 12.46 30.39
C VAL A 258 -20.60 12.16 29.26
N THR A 259 -19.46 12.84 29.24
CA THR A 259 -18.41 12.69 28.22
C THR A 259 -17.15 12.09 28.81
N TRP A 260 -16.39 11.36 27.99
CA TRP A 260 -15.06 10.84 28.32
C TRP A 260 -14.24 10.50 27.07
N GLY A 261 -12.95 10.26 27.25
CA GLY A 261 -11.98 10.04 26.18
C GLY A 261 -11.10 11.27 25.96
N ASP A 262 -10.53 11.39 24.76
CA ASP A 262 -9.63 12.49 24.44
C ASP A 262 -10.34 13.85 24.53
N ALA A 263 -9.77 14.77 25.32
CA ALA A 263 -10.35 16.09 25.54
C ALA A 263 -10.41 16.93 24.26
N SER A 264 -9.40 16.81 23.38
CA SER A 264 -9.38 17.55 22.10
C SER A 264 -10.44 17.05 21.11
N SER A 265 -10.92 15.82 21.30
CA SER A 265 -11.98 15.19 20.51
C SER A 265 -13.37 15.33 21.14
N GLY A 266 -13.52 16.18 22.15
CA GLY A 266 -14.80 16.44 22.83
C GLY A 266 -15.07 15.54 24.05
N GLY A 267 -14.05 14.86 24.58
CA GLY A 267 -14.14 14.04 25.79
C GLY A 267 -14.27 14.84 27.10
N ASP A 268 -14.12 16.17 27.06
CA ASP A 268 -14.36 17.08 28.18
C ASP A 268 -15.47 18.09 27.82
N SER A 269 -16.65 17.91 28.42
CA SER A 269 -17.80 18.83 28.31
C SER A 269 -17.94 19.77 29.52
N SER A 270 -16.97 19.83 30.42
CA SER A 270 -17.09 20.56 31.70
C SER A 270 -17.45 22.05 31.52
N ALA A 271 -16.94 22.70 30.47
CA ALA A 271 -17.22 24.10 30.17
C ALA A 271 -18.70 24.39 29.81
N VAL A 272 -19.42 23.39 29.30
CA VAL A 272 -20.83 23.51 28.87
C VAL A 272 -21.77 22.62 29.67
N GLN A 273 -21.28 21.93 30.71
CA GLN A 273 -22.04 20.93 31.46
C GLN A 273 -23.36 21.47 32.03
N ASP A 274 -23.39 22.75 32.43
CA ASP A 274 -24.59 23.38 32.97
C ASP A 274 -25.71 23.60 31.94
N GLN A 275 -25.35 23.59 30.65
CA GLN A 275 -26.25 23.76 29.50
C GLN A 275 -26.73 22.42 28.95
N LEU A 276 -26.02 21.32 29.20
CA LEU A 276 -26.35 19.96 28.75
C LEU A 276 -27.43 19.31 29.65
N LYS A 277 -28.62 19.90 29.66
CA LYS A 277 -29.79 19.44 30.42
C LYS A 277 -30.98 19.32 29.47
N ASN A 278 -31.76 18.24 29.58
CA ASN A 278 -32.84 17.91 28.64
C ASN A 278 -32.35 17.76 27.19
N VAL A 279 -31.17 17.16 26.99
CA VAL A 279 -30.66 16.82 25.66
C VAL A 279 -31.54 15.74 25.05
N GLU A 280 -31.94 15.93 23.78
CA GLU A 280 -32.74 14.97 23.02
C GLU A 280 -31.91 14.17 22.03
N GLN A 281 -30.91 14.81 21.40
CA GLN A 281 -30.03 14.17 20.41
C GLN A 281 -28.62 14.75 20.49
N ILE A 282 -27.62 13.91 20.22
CA ILE A 282 -26.22 14.30 20.09
C ILE A 282 -25.75 13.90 18.69
N GLN A 283 -25.01 14.78 18.02
CA GLN A 283 -24.32 14.51 16.76
C GLN A 283 -22.84 14.82 16.94
N ALA A 284 -21.97 14.05 16.29
CA ALA A 284 -20.52 14.22 16.36
C ALA A 284 -19.90 14.50 14.98
N THR A 285 -18.82 15.29 14.98
CA THR A 285 -17.77 15.33 13.95
C THR A 285 -16.54 14.56 14.47
N TYR A 286 -15.44 14.56 13.71
CA TYR A 286 -14.18 13.92 14.11
C TYR A 286 -13.69 14.34 15.51
N ARG A 287 -13.84 15.62 15.88
CA ARG A 287 -13.32 16.16 17.16
C ARG A 287 -14.28 17.05 17.95
N ALA A 288 -15.55 17.13 17.56
CA ALA A 288 -16.54 17.94 18.26
C ALA A 288 -17.91 17.27 18.32
N PHE A 289 -18.74 17.76 19.23
CA PHE A 289 -20.11 17.33 19.42
C PHE A 289 -21.07 18.53 19.39
N ALA A 290 -22.29 18.27 18.93
CA ALA A 290 -23.42 19.19 18.98
C ALA A 290 -24.64 18.46 19.57
N ALA A 291 -25.22 19.02 20.62
CA ALA A 291 -26.42 18.52 21.27
C ALA A 291 -27.64 19.38 20.96
N ILE A 292 -28.75 18.74 20.60
CA ILE A 292 -30.07 19.36 20.51
C ILE A 292 -30.72 19.28 21.89
N ILE A 293 -31.04 20.44 22.47
CA ILE A 293 -31.76 20.55 23.74
C ILE A 293 -33.27 20.48 23.46
N GLY A 294 -34.08 19.98 24.40
CA GLY A 294 -35.53 19.82 24.21
C GLY A 294 -36.35 21.11 24.05
N ASP A 295 -35.72 22.28 24.17
CA ASP A 295 -36.31 23.56 23.75
C ASP A 295 -35.98 23.93 22.28
N GLY A 296 -35.26 23.06 21.58
CA GLY A 296 -34.82 23.22 20.20
C GLY A 296 -33.55 24.06 20.02
N SER A 297 -32.83 24.41 21.10
CA SER A 297 -31.54 25.09 21.05
C SER A 297 -30.37 24.10 20.89
N ILE A 298 -29.19 24.60 20.49
CA ILE A 298 -27.97 23.81 20.30
C ILE A 298 -26.91 24.20 21.33
N VAL A 299 -26.21 23.19 21.83
CA VAL A 299 -24.99 23.33 22.62
C VAL A 299 -23.89 22.52 21.96
N THR A 300 -22.75 23.14 21.66
CA THR A 300 -21.57 22.47 21.08
C THR A 300 -20.39 22.46 22.04
N TRP A 301 -19.51 21.48 21.88
CA TRP A 301 -18.22 21.42 22.57
C TRP A 301 -17.20 20.58 21.78
N GLY A 302 -15.94 20.64 22.18
CA GLY A 302 -14.80 20.04 21.47
C GLY A 302 -14.01 21.08 20.67
N ASP A 303 -13.29 20.64 19.65
CA ASP A 303 -12.44 21.53 18.85
C ASP A 303 -13.27 22.49 17.98
N ALA A 304 -12.98 23.79 18.08
CA ALA A 304 -13.69 24.84 17.35
C ALA A 304 -13.57 24.70 15.82
N LYS A 305 -12.42 24.24 15.29
CA LYS A 305 -12.23 24.00 13.85
C LYS A 305 -13.11 22.87 13.31
N PHE A 306 -13.65 22.03 14.19
CA PHE A 306 -14.52 20.91 13.87
C PHE A 306 -15.98 21.20 14.22
N GLY A 307 -16.32 22.46 14.52
CA GLY A 307 -17.67 22.89 14.89
C GLY A 307 -17.99 22.82 16.37
N GLY A 308 -16.97 22.72 17.24
CA GLY A 308 -17.12 22.75 18.70
C GLY A 308 -17.59 24.10 19.26
N ASP A 309 -17.52 25.17 18.48
CA ASP A 309 -18.02 26.50 18.84
C ASP A 309 -19.06 26.99 17.82
N CYS A 310 -20.29 27.18 18.27
CA CYS A 310 -21.39 27.76 17.48
C CYS A 310 -21.80 29.17 17.93
N SER A 311 -21.02 29.83 18.80
CA SER A 311 -21.36 31.13 19.38
C SER A 311 -21.66 32.22 18.35
N GLY A 312 -20.99 32.19 17.18
CA GLY A 312 -21.23 33.13 16.07
C GLY A 312 -22.61 33.00 15.40
N VAL A 313 -23.26 31.84 15.53
CA VAL A 313 -24.58 31.57 14.92
C VAL A 313 -25.65 31.18 15.94
N GLN A 314 -25.34 31.20 17.24
CA GLN A 314 -26.23 30.77 18.34
C GLN A 314 -27.63 31.38 18.26
N ASP A 315 -27.73 32.67 17.91
CA ASP A 315 -29.02 33.38 17.82
C ASP A 315 -29.94 32.87 16.71
N GLN A 316 -29.36 32.21 15.71
CA GLN A 316 -30.05 31.62 14.55
C GLN A 316 -30.47 30.16 14.81
N LEU A 317 -29.80 29.45 15.72
CA LEU A 317 -30.04 28.03 16.04
C LEU A 317 -31.23 27.84 17.00
N LYS A 318 -32.44 28.11 16.51
CA LYS A 318 -33.69 27.96 17.28
C LYS A 318 -34.65 27.00 16.58
N ASN A 319 -35.28 26.12 17.36
CA ASN A 319 -36.16 25.06 16.85
C ASN A 319 -35.43 24.13 15.86
N VAL A 320 -34.20 23.73 16.18
CA VAL A 320 -33.44 22.77 15.37
C VAL A 320 -34.14 21.42 15.41
N GLN A 321 -34.36 20.80 14.24
CA GLN A 321 -34.96 19.48 14.11
C GLN A 321 -33.93 18.39 13.86
N ARG A 322 -32.88 18.69 13.09
CA ARG A 322 -31.82 17.74 12.74
C ARG A 322 -30.49 18.46 12.57
N ILE A 323 -29.40 17.75 12.81
CA ILE A 323 -28.04 18.19 12.53
C ILE A 323 -27.40 17.16 11.61
N GLN A 324 -26.76 17.62 10.54
CA GLN A 324 -25.86 16.82 9.71
C GLN A 324 -24.43 17.29 9.95
N ALA A 325 -23.48 16.36 9.97
CA ALA A 325 -22.07 16.64 10.16
C ALA A 325 -21.25 16.18 8.94
N CYS A 326 -20.19 16.92 8.63
CA CYS A 326 -19.09 16.52 7.75
C CYS A 326 -17.77 16.73 8.51
N SER A 327 -16.78 15.87 8.32
CA SER A 327 -15.46 16.06 8.92
C SER A 327 -14.42 15.08 8.42
N ASP A 328 -13.16 15.46 8.55
CA ASP A 328 -12.00 14.58 8.42
C ASP A 328 -10.98 14.77 9.56
N ALA A 329 -9.72 14.39 9.36
CA ALA A 329 -8.66 14.58 10.33
C ALA A 329 -8.22 16.05 10.53
N HIS A 330 -8.56 16.96 9.60
CA HIS A 330 -8.07 18.33 9.53
C HIS A 330 -9.13 19.38 9.87
N GLY A 331 -10.42 19.07 9.70
CA GLY A 331 -11.51 19.94 10.11
C GLY A 331 -12.89 19.30 10.01
N GLY A 332 -13.92 20.09 10.32
CA GLY A 332 -15.31 19.63 10.22
C GLY A 332 -16.31 20.75 10.39
N ALA A 333 -17.53 20.49 9.91
CA ALA A 333 -18.64 21.42 10.00
C ALA A 333 -19.95 20.71 10.30
N PHE A 334 -20.91 21.48 10.82
CA PHE A 334 -22.27 21.06 11.07
C PHE A 334 -23.24 21.91 10.25
N ALA A 335 -24.34 21.28 9.85
CA ALA A 335 -25.49 21.92 9.22
C ALA A 335 -26.77 21.55 10.00
N ALA A 336 -27.39 22.54 10.62
CA ALA A 336 -28.67 22.38 11.32
C ALA A 336 -29.84 22.68 10.39
N LEU A 337 -30.81 21.77 10.32
CA LEU A 337 -32.12 21.98 9.69
C LEU A 337 -33.11 22.46 10.76
N LEU A 338 -33.63 23.67 10.59
CA LEU A 338 -34.59 24.30 11.49
C LEU A 338 -36.03 23.88 11.16
N GLY A 339 -36.94 23.99 12.13
CA GLY A 339 -38.34 23.60 11.95
C GLY A 339 -39.15 24.43 10.96
N ASP A 340 -38.62 25.56 10.48
CA ASP A 340 -39.19 26.34 9.38
C ASP A 340 -38.67 25.91 7.98
N GLY A 341 -37.74 24.94 7.94
CA GLY A 341 -37.11 24.41 6.74
C GLY A 341 -35.87 25.16 6.27
N SER A 342 -35.36 26.13 7.04
CA SER A 342 -34.09 26.81 6.77
C SER A 342 -32.89 26.03 7.32
N VAL A 343 -31.70 26.30 6.77
CA VAL A 343 -30.44 25.67 7.18
C VAL A 343 -29.48 26.72 7.73
N VAL A 344 -28.82 26.38 8.83
CA VAL A 344 -27.75 27.17 9.46
C VAL A 344 -26.54 26.29 9.62
N THR A 345 -25.37 26.76 9.19
CA THR A 345 -24.11 26.02 9.27
C THR A 345 -23.11 26.70 10.20
N TRP A 346 -22.17 25.92 10.72
CA TRP A 346 -21.02 26.42 11.48
C TRP A 346 -19.87 25.40 11.47
N GLY A 347 -18.67 25.83 11.87
CA GLY A 347 -17.45 25.04 11.83
C GLY A 347 -16.46 25.56 10.79
N GLY A 348 -15.56 24.70 10.31
CA GLY A 348 -14.57 25.07 9.30
C GLY A 348 -15.24 25.55 8.00
N ALA A 349 -14.85 26.73 7.51
CA ALA A 349 -15.47 27.34 6.32
C ALA A 349 -15.22 26.47 5.08
N GLU A 350 -14.01 25.94 4.93
CA GLU A 350 -13.59 25.00 3.90
C GLU A 350 -14.29 23.63 3.97
N TYR A 351 -15.05 23.34 5.04
CA TYR A 351 -15.86 22.13 5.17
C TYR A 351 -17.36 22.41 4.95
N GLY A 352 -17.73 23.61 4.50
CA GLY A 352 -19.13 24.03 4.37
C GLY A 352 -19.74 24.57 5.66
N GLY A 353 -18.90 24.98 6.62
CA GLY A 353 -19.32 25.74 7.81
C GLY A 353 -19.84 27.13 7.48
N ASP A 354 -19.47 27.69 6.33
CA ASP A 354 -20.00 28.95 5.78
C ASP A 354 -20.94 28.67 4.59
N SER A 355 -22.22 29.01 4.75
CA SER A 355 -23.26 28.88 3.72
C SER A 355 -23.76 30.23 3.19
N ASP A 356 -23.10 31.36 3.51
CA ASP A 356 -23.59 32.70 3.19
C ASP A 356 -23.84 32.90 1.68
N ALA A 357 -22.98 32.34 0.83
CA ALA A 357 -23.10 32.42 -0.62
C ALA A 357 -24.39 31.77 -1.18
N VAL A 358 -24.94 30.79 -0.48
CA VAL A 358 -26.15 30.04 -0.88
C VAL A 358 -27.35 30.33 0.01
N GLN A 359 -27.21 31.22 1.00
CA GLN A 359 -28.20 31.42 2.05
C GLN A 359 -29.54 31.93 1.51
N ASP A 360 -29.54 32.72 0.43
CA ASP A 360 -30.78 33.17 -0.23
C ASP A 360 -31.54 32.02 -0.91
N GLN A 361 -30.83 30.97 -1.36
CA GLN A 361 -31.42 29.77 -1.94
C GLN A 361 -32.00 28.86 -0.84
N LEU A 362 -31.35 28.83 0.33
CA LEU A 362 -31.79 28.06 1.50
C LEU A 362 -32.96 28.73 2.25
N LYS A 363 -33.06 30.07 2.24
CA LYS A 363 -34.12 30.83 2.95
C LYS A 363 -35.45 30.91 2.20
N ASN A 364 -35.43 30.89 0.88
CA ASN A 364 -36.65 31.10 0.10
C ASN A 364 -37.51 29.82 0.05
N LEU A 365 -38.55 29.80 0.90
CA LEU A 365 -39.75 28.93 0.91
C LEU A 365 -39.59 27.47 1.39
N ARG A 366 -39.49 27.20 2.70
CA ARG A 366 -39.82 25.89 3.32
C ARG A 366 -39.27 24.65 2.58
N ASN A 367 -38.05 24.75 2.06
CA ASN A 367 -37.65 23.93 0.93
C ASN A 367 -36.80 22.72 1.30
N VAL A 368 -35.97 22.72 2.34
CA VAL A 368 -35.03 21.59 2.51
C VAL A 368 -35.73 20.35 3.09
N GLN A 369 -35.78 19.26 2.32
CA GLN A 369 -36.30 17.94 2.76
C GLN A 369 -35.22 17.07 3.41
N GLN A 370 -34.01 17.11 2.86
CA GLN A 370 -32.89 16.28 3.30
C GLN A 370 -31.58 17.02 3.02
N VAL A 371 -30.63 16.92 3.94
CA VAL A 371 -29.24 17.36 3.77
C VAL A 371 -28.36 16.12 3.83
N MET A 372 -27.46 15.98 2.86
CA MET A 372 -26.42 14.97 2.82
C MET A 372 -25.06 15.65 2.90
N ALA A 373 -24.09 14.98 3.50
CA ALA A 373 -22.72 15.46 3.65
C ALA A 373 -21.75 14.49 2.96
N SER A 374 -20.84 15.03 2.16
CA SER A 374 -19.55 14.40 1.87
C SER A 374 -18.58 14.77 2.99
N LYS A 375 -17.29 14.47 2.84
CA LYS A 375 -16.27 14.73 3.86
C LYS A 375 -16.02 16.24 4.06
N HIS A 376 -16.19 17.07 3.01
CA HIS A 376 -15.94 18.53 3.04
C HIS A 376 -17.07 19.39 2.43
N ALA A 377 -18.20 18.80 2.02
CA ALA A 377 -19.29 19.53 1.39
C ALA A 377 -20.67 19.00 1.78
N PHE A 378 -21.69 19.81 1.51
CA PHE A 378 -23.09 19.49 1.75
C PHE A 378 -23.94 19.62 0.49
N ALA A 379 -24.98 18.80 0.40
CA ALA A 379 -26.00 18.86 -0.63
C ALA A 379 -27.39 18.76 0.00
N ALA A 380 -28.25 19.75 -0.26
CA ALA A 380 -29.63 19.81 0.22
C ALA A 380 -30.62 19.54 -0.92
N ILE A 381 -31.53 18.60 -0.72
CA ILE A 381 -32.69 18.35 -1.61
C ILE A 381 -33.81 19.29 -1.19
N LEU A 382 -34.30 20.09 -2.13
CA LEU A 382 -35.41 21.01 -1.94
C LEU A 382 -36.77 20.33 -2.20
N SER A 383 -37.86 20.91 -1.70
CA SER A 383 -39.20 20.33 -1.72
C SER A 383 -39.80 20.24 -3.14
N ASN A 384 -39.24 21.03 -4.04
CA ASN A 384 -39.52 21.02 -5.48
C ASN A 384 -38.61 20.03 -6.26
N GLY A 385 -37.80 19.23 -5.58
CA GLY A 385 -36.87 18.26 -6.19
C GLY A 385 -35.57 18.84 -6.76
N SER A 386 -35.29 20.13 -6.56
CA SER A 386 -33.99 20.73 -6.95
C SER A 386 -32.94 20.55 -5.85
N VAL A 387 -31.66 20.76 -6.17
CA VAL A 387 -30.54 20.55 -5.24
C VAL A 387 -29.73 21.83 -5.07
N VAL A 388 -29.34 22.13 -3.84
CA VAL A 388 -28.40 23.22 -3.49
C VAL A 388 -27.18 22.60 -2.84
N THR A 389 -25.98 22.98 -3.28
CA THR A 389 -24.71 22.48 -2.77
C THR A 389 -23.86 23.64 -2.23
N TRP A 390 -23.03 23.36 -1.23
CA TRP A 390 -22.03 24.29 -0.69
C TRP A 390 -20.91 23.55 0.03
N GLY A 391 -19.82 24.26 0.33
CA GLY A 391 -18.59 23.70 0.89
C GLY A 391 -17.48 23.64 -0.15
N ASP A 392 -16.50 22.75 0.05
CA ASP A 392 -15.37 22.60 -0.84
C ASP A 392 -15.80 22.15 -2.26
N ALA A 393 -15.35 22.88 -3.28
CA ALA A 393 -15.76 22.64 -4.66
C ALA A 393 -15.28 21.28 -5.20
N ASP A 394 -14.05 20.88 -4.86
CA ASP A 394 -13.45 19.61 -5.27
C ASP A 394 -14.16 18.42 -4.59
N CYS A 395 -14.75 18.63 -3.42
CA CYS A 395 -15.55 17.63 -2.70
C CYS A 395 -17.06 17.65 -3.03
N GLY A 396 -17.45 18.32 -4.11
CA GLY A 396 -18.83 18.38 -4.60
C GLY A 396 -19.68 19.51 -4.02
N GLY A 397 -19.05 20.50 -3.37
CA GLY A 397 -19.68 21.72 -2.89
C GLY A 397 -20.11 22.69 -4.01
N GLU A 398 -19.68 22.46 -5.25
CA GLU A 398 -20.15 23.18 -6.43
C GLU A 398 -20.84 22.24 -7.44
N SER A 399 -22.16 22.42 -7.63
CA SER A 399 -22.95 21.67 -8.63
C SER A 399 -23.29 22.47 -9.89
N SER A 400 -22.68 23.64 -10.10
CA SER A 400 -23.03 24.59 -11.17
C SER A 400 -23.05 23.95 -12.57
N ALA A 401 -22.07 23.08 -12.86
CA ALA A 401 -21.94 22.36 -14.12
C ALA A 401 -23.09 21.37 -14.41
N VAL A 402 -23.74 20.85 -13.38
CA VAL A 402 -24.82 19.85 -13.49
C VAL A 402 -26.18 20.39 -13.01
N GLN A 403 -26.26 21.65 -12.60
CA GLN A 403 -27.44 22.25 -11.96
C GLN A 403 -28.71 22.14 -12.81
N GLU A 404 -28.61 22.24 -14.14
CA GLU A 404 -29.77 22.10 -15.03
C GLU A 404 -30.34 20.67 -15.09
N GLN A 405 -29.52 19.67 -14.74
CA GLN A 405 -29.87 18.25 -14.69
C GLN A 405 -30.43 17.83 -13.32
N LEU A 406 -30.16 18.58 -12.24
CA LEU A 406 -30.61 18.29 -10.88
C LEU A 406 -32.05 18.79 -10.63
N LYS A 407 -33.03 18.17 -11.31
CA LYS A 407 -34.46 18.46 -11.19
C LYS A 407 -35.23 17.18 -10.88
N ASP A 408 -36.23 17.24 -10.00
CA ASP A 408 -37.00 16.05 -9.58
C ASP A 408 -36.11 14.95 -8.95
N VAL A 409 -35.08 15.36 -8.19
CA VAL A 409 -34.18 14.47 -7.44
C VAL A 409 -34.93 13.82 -6.29
N GLN A 410 -34.82 12.50 -6.18
CA GLN A 410 -35.44 11.68 -5.13
C GLN A 410 -34.48 11.30 -4.01
N GLN A 411 -33.21 11.06 -4.33
CA GLN A 411 -32.20 10.60 -3.38
C GLN A 411 -30.83 11.16 -3.77
N ILE A 412 -30.04 11.56 -2.78
CA ILE A 412 -28.61 11.85 -2.93
C ILE A 412 -27.83 10.86 -2.07
N GLN A 413 -26.70 10.38 -2.58
CA GLN A 413 -25.67 9.68 -1.83
C GLN A 413 -24.35 10.44 -1.97
N ALA A 414 -23.50 10.35 -0.96
CA ALA A 414 -22.20 10.98 -0.92
C ALA A 414 -21.12 9.93 -0.70
N SER A 415 -20.04 10.01 -1.48
CA SER A 415 -18.75 9.40 -1.16
C SER A 415 -17.90 10.42 -0.39
N TRP A 416 -16.61 10.20 -0.20
CA TRP A 416 -15.74 11.16 0.51
C TRP A 416 -15.73 12.54 -0.16
N SER A 417 -15.62 12.59 -1.48
CA SER A 417 -15.45 13.85 -2.21
C SER A 417 -16.38 13.99 -3.43
N ALA A 418 -17.42 13.17 -3.53
CA ALA A 418 -18.39 13.28 -4.62
C ALA A 418 -19.83 12.98 -4.17
N PHE A 419 -20.78 13.36 -5.02
CA PHE A 419 -22.19 13.09 -4.84
C PHE A 419 -22.79 12.41 -6.07
N ALA A 420 -23.80 11.58 -5.83
CA ALA A 420 -24.64 10.96 -6.85
C ALA A 420 -26.12 11.17 -6.51
N ALA A 421 -26.86 11.80 -7.44
CA ALA A 421 -28.29 12.03 -7.34
C ALA A 421 -29.07 11.04 -8.22
N LEU A 422 -30.12 10.42 -7.65
CA LEU A 422 -31.11 9.63 -8.36
C LEU A 422 -32.35 10.49 -8.66
N LEU A 423 -32.70 10.60 -9.93
CA LEU A 423 -33.84 11.35 -10.44
C LEU A 423 -35.13 10.49 -10.45
N GLN A 424 -36.30 11.14 -10.46
CA GLN A 424 -37.60 10.45 -10.47
C GLN A 424 -37.82 9.52 -11.68
N ASP A 425 -37.15 9.77 -12.80
CA ASP A 425 -37.19 8.93 -14.00
C ASP A 425 -36.19 7.76 -13.97
N GLY A 426 -35.42 7.62 -12.88
CA GLY A 426 -34.40 6.58 -12.70
C GLY A 426 -33.05 6.89 -13.36
N ALA A 427 -32.82 8.13 -13.81
CA ALA A 427 -31.51 8.60 -14.26
C ALA A 427 -30.61 9.02 -13.08
N VAL A 428 -29.29 9.01 -13.31
CA VAL A 428 -28.28 9.36 -12.31
C VAL A 428 -27.45 10.54 -12.78
N VAL A 429 -27.21 11.48 -11.87
CA VAL A 429 -26.35 12.65 -12.08
C VAL A 429 -25.30 12.67 -10.97
N THR A 430 -24.02 12.75 -11.34
CA THR A 430 -22.89 12.80 -10.41
C THR A 430 -22.12 14.10 -10.55
N TRP A 431 -21.48 14.54 -9.47
CA TRP A 431 -20.56 15.69 -9.45
C TRP A 431 -19.59 15.60 -8.26
N GLY A 432 -18.56 16.45 -8.26
CA GLY A 432 -17.43 16.40 -7.31
C GLY A 432 -16.21 15.72 -7.94
N ASP A 433 -15.29 15.27 -7.09
CA ASP A 433 -14.03 14.64 -7.53
C ASP A 433 -14.29 13.40 -8.39
N ALA A 434 -13.63 13.35 -9.55
CA ALA A 434 -13.81 12.27 -10.51
C ALA A 434 -13.28 10.92 -9.97
N GLY A 435 -12.18 10.94 -9.21
CA GLY A 435 -11.61 9.75 -8.57
C GLY A 435 -12.55 9.13 -7.54
N CYS A 436 -13.30 9.96 -6.82
CA CYS A 436 -14.29 9.51 -5.83
C CYS A 436 -15.68 9.21 -6.42
N GLY A 437 -15.80 9.11 -7.75
CA GLY A 437 -17.04 8.78 -8.45
C GLY A 437 -17.91 9.97 -8.88
N GLY A 438 -17.35 11.17 -8.89
CA GLY A 438 -17.99 12.39 -9.39
C GLY A 438 -18.26 12.39 -10.90
N ASP A 439 -17.58 11.53 -11.66
CA ASP A 439 -17.87 11.31 -13.09
C ASP A 439 -18.38 9.88 -13.38
N CYS A 440 -19.66 9.76 -13.75
CA CYS A 440 -20.26 8.51 -14.21
C CYS A 440 -20.33 8.37 -15.74
N SER A 441 -19.66 9.23 -16.51
CA SER A 441 -19.77 9.30 -17.98
C SER A 441 -19.45 7.97 -18.66
N ALA A 442 -18.43 7.24 -18.18
CA ALA A 442 -18.02 5.94 -18.67
C ALA A 442 -19.12 4.85 -18.55
N VAL A 443 -19.96 4.94 -17.52
CA VAL A 443 -21.03 3.97 -17.24
C VAL A 443 -22.43 4.48 -17.53
N ARG A 444 -22.58 5.73 -18.01
CA ARG A 444 -23.87 6.40 -18.25
C ARG A 444 -24.81 5.59 -19.14
N GLY A 445 -24.29 4.86 -20.12
CA GLY A 445 -25.07 3.98 -20.99
C GLY A 445 -25.69 2.77 -20.29
N GLN A 446 -25.14 2.37 -19.14
CA GLN A 446 -25.55 1.24 -18.31
C GLN A 446 -26.53 1.65 -17.20
N LEU A 447 -26.46 2.89 -16.72
CA LEU A 447 -27.32 3.45 -15.66
C LEU A 447 -28.74 3.76 -16.17
N LYS A 448 -29.53 2.72 -16.46
CA LYS A 448 -30.91 2.83 -16.92
C LYS A 448 -31.87 2.23 -15.90
N ASN A 449 -32.93 2.96 -15.56
CA ASN A 449 -33.94 2.53 -14.60
C ASN A 449 -33.32 2.17 -13.24
N VAL A 450 -32.41 3.02 -12.75
CA VAL A 450 -31.76 2.87 -11.44
C VAL A 450 -32.83 2.98 -10.35
N GLN A 451 -32.80 2.07 -9.38
CA GLN A 451 -33.74 2.05 -8.25
C GLN A 451 -33.10 2.54 -6.96
N GLN A 452 -31.81 2.28 -6.78
CA GLN A 452 -31.06 2.64 -5.58
C GLN A 452 -29.61 2.96 -5.92
N ILE A 453 -29.02 3.90 -5.18
CA ILE A 453 -27.59 4.19 -5.19
C ILE A 453 -27.06 3.95 -3.78
N HIS A 454 -25.88 3.36 -3.69
CA HIS A 454 -25.06 3.23 -2.50
C HIS A 454 -23.69 3.84 -2.76
N ALA A 455 -23.02 4.33 -1.72
CA ALA A 455 -21.69 4.89 -1.80
C ALA A 455 -20.72 4.09 -0.91
N SER A 456 -19.48 3.96 -1.37
CA SER A 456 -18.30 3.73 -0.54
C SER A 456 -17.54 5.05 -0.37
N ASP A 457 -16.38 4.99 0.28
CA ASP A 457 -15.50 6.14 0.42
C ASP A 457 -15.06 6.74 -0.93
N TYR A 458 -14.84 5.90 -1.95
CA TYR A 458 -14.28 6.30 -3.25
C TYR A 458 -15.09 5.87 -4.48
N ALA A 459 -16.19 5.15 -4.28
CA ALA A 459 -16.98 4.61 -5.38
C ALA A 459 -18.49 4.65 -5.10
N PHE A 460 -19.27 4.45 -6.16
CA PHE A 460 -20.71 4.32 -6.08
C PHE A 460 -21.16 3.00 -6.71
N VAL A 461 -22.29 2.51 -6.20
CA VAL A 461 -22.95 1.29 -6.64
C VAL A 461 -24.40 1.61 -6.94
N ALA A 462 -24.82 1.47 -8.20
CA ALA A 462 -26.21 1.60 -8.63
C ALA A 462 -26.85 0.23 -8.81
N VAL A 463 -28.04 0.06 -8.24
CA VAL A 463 -28.90 -1.12 -8.42
C VAL A 463 -29.98 -0.80 -9.44
N LEU A 464 -29.99 -1.51 -10.56
CA LEU A 464 -30.96 -1.32 -11.64
C LEU A 464 -32.27 -2.06 -11.37
N GLY A 465 -33.36 -1.65 -12.02
CA GLY A 465 -34.69 -2.26 -11.84
C GLY A 465 -34.80 -3.72 -12.28
N ASP A 466 -33.82 -4.24 -13.03
CA ASP A 466 -33.71 -5.67 -13.37
C ASP A 466 -32.90 -6.48 -12.34
N GLY A 467 -32.38 -5.82 -11.29
CA GLY A 467 -31.55 -6.39 -10.24
C GLY A 467 -30.05 -6.47 -10.56
N SER A 468 -29.61 -6.00 -11.73
CA SER A 468 -28.18 -5.89 -12.03
C SER A 468 -27.54 -4.70 -11.33
N VAL A 469 -26.23 -4.76 -11.17
CA VAL A 469 -25.42 -3.78 -10.45
C VAL A 469 -24.42 -3.12 -11.41
N VAL A 470 -24.27 -1.81 -11.27
CA VAL A 470 -23.28 -1.00 -12.01
C VAL A 470 -22.49 -0.20 -10.99
N THR A 471 -21.16 -0.27 -11.06
CA THR A 471 -20.25 0.47 -10.18
C THR A 471 -19.45 1.50 -10.98
N TRP A 472 -19.02 2.57 -10.31
CA TRP A 472 -18.07 3.55 -10.87
C TRP A 472 -17.36 4.29 -9.73
N GLY A 473 -16.28 5.00 -10.05
CA GLY A 473 -15.35 5.62 -9.10
C GLY A 473 -13.95 5.06 -9.30
N ASP A 474 -13.11 5.17 -8.28
CA ASP A 474 -11.75 4.63 -8.29
C ASP A 474 -11.77 3.11 -8.54
N ALA A 475 -11.06 2.66 -9.58
CA ALA A 475 -11.11 1.28 -10.03
C ALA A 475 -10.62 0.29 -8.96
N ASP A 476 -9.56 0.65 -8.24
CA ASP A 476 -8.91 -0.20 -7.24
C ASP A 476 -9.66 -0.16 -5.89
N LEU A 477 -10.42 0.91 -5.62
CA LEU A 477 -11.17 1.11 -4.38
C LEU A 477 -12.69 0.83 -4.51
N GLY A 478 -13.05 -0.11 -5.39
CA GLY A 478 -14.42 -0.63 -5.53
C GLY A 478 -15.24 -0.07 -6.69
N GLY A 479 -14.67 0.79 -7.53
CA GLY A 479 -15.27 1.34 -8.73
C GLY A 479 -15.37 0.34 -9.89
N ASP A 480 -14.45 -0.63 -9.98
CA ASP A 480 -14.51 -1.70 -10.99
C ASP A 480 -15.04 -3.03 -10.41
N SER A 481 -16.25 -3.41 -10.80
CA SER A 481 -16.87 -4.70 -10.47
C SER A 481 -16.83 -5.71 -11.62
N SER A 482 -16.04 -5.45 -12.67
CA SER A 482 -15.97 -6.29 -13.88
C SER A 482 -15.66 -7.75 -13.58
N ALA A 483 -14.77 -8.02 -12.62
CA ALA A 483 -14.38 -9.36 -12.16
C ALA A 483 -15.56 -10.18 -11.60
N VAL A 484 -16.52 -9.52 -10.94
CA VAL A 484 -17.67 -10.17 -10.30
C VAL A 484 -18.98 -9.93 -11.03
N GLN A 485 -18.95 -9.28 -12.21
CA GLN A 485 -20.15 -8.88 -12.93
C GLN A 485 -21.04 -10.06 -13.34
N GLN A 486 -20.50 -11.28 -13.47
CA GLN A 486 -21.30 -12.49 -13.67
C GLN A 486 -22.07 -12.91 -12.41
N GLN A 487 -21.51 -12.71 -11.22
CA GLN A 487 -22.16 -13.00 -9.94
C GLN A 487 -23.26 -11.98 -9.62
N LEU A 488 -23.01 -10.72 -9.99
CA LEU A 488 -23.93 -9.58 -9.86
C LEU A 488 -25.06 -9.59 -10.91
N LYS A 489 -24.88 -10.30 -12.04
CA LYS A 489 -25.92 -10.48 -13.05
C LYS A 489 -26.90 -11.59 -12.66
N ARG A 490 -28.13 -11.43 -13.18
CA ARG A 490 -29.21 -12.42 -13.18
C ARG A 490 -28.65 -13.84 -13.40
N GLY A 491 -29.06 -14.80 -12.57
CA GLY A 491 -28.71 -16.21 -12.76
C GLY A 491 -29.22 -16.71 -14.11
N SER A 492 -28.40 -16.68 -15.15
CA SER A 492 -28.69 -17.29 -16.44
C SER A 492 -27.63 -18.32 -16.78
N ILE A 493 -27.42 -19.28 -15.88
CA ILE A 493 -26.75 -20.54 -16.24
C ILE A 493 -27.83 -21.54 -16.67
N ALA A 494 -28.51 -21.28 -17.79
CA ALA A 494 -29.35 -22.28 -18.47
C ALA A 494 -29.78 -21.80 -19.87
N ARG A 495 -28.83 -21.51 -20.77
CA ARG A 495 -29.16 -21.47 -22.21
C ARG A 495 -28.01 -21.79 -23.16
N GLU A 496 -26.76 -21.82 -22.69
CA GLU A 496 -25.60 -22.10 -23.56
C GLU A 496 -25.13 -23.56 -23.55
N ALA A 497 -25.67 -24.42 -22.68
CA ALA A 497 -25.25 -25.83 -22.62
C ALA A 497 -25.81 -26.72 -23.75
N PHE A 498 -26.72 -26.23 -24.60
CA PHE A 498 -27.23 -27.01 -25.73
C PHE A 498 -27.49 -26.14 -26.97
N GLY A 499 -26.46 -25.98 -27.79
CA GLY A 499 -26.59 -25.58 -29.20
C GLY A 499 -25.75 -24.37 -29.58
N GLY A 500 -24.52 -24.60 -30.07
CA GLY A 500 -23.73 -23.51 -30.64
C GLY A 500 -22.24 -23.77 -30.85
N CYS A 501 -21.84 -25.00 -31.19
CA CYS A 501 -20.49 -25.24 -31.69
C CYS A 501 -20.37 -24.60 -33.08
N LYS A 502 -19.72 -23.41 -33.21
CA LYS A 502 -18.74 -23.14 -34.27
C LYS A 502 -18.04 -21.77 -34.36
N ASP A 503 -18.42 -20.70 -33.66
CA ASP A 503 -17.88 -19.36 -34.03
C ASP A 503 -17.07 -18.58 -32.98
N THR A 504 -16.72 -19.16 -31.83
CA THR A 504 -15.94 -18.47 -30.78
C THR A 504 -14.51 -19.00 -30.58
N LEU A 505 -13.87 -19.50 -31.65
CA LEU A 505 -12.46 -19.97 -31.60
C LEU A 505 -11.54 -19.28 -32.62
N VAL A 506 -11.97 -18.19 -33.25
CA VAL A 506 -11.15 -17.48 -34.26
C VAL A 506 -10.49 -16.20 -33.69
N GLY A 507 -10.97 -15.66 -32.57
CA GLY A 507 -10.39 -14.46 -31.95
C GLY A 507 -9.14 -14.72 -31.11
N GLU A 508 -9.09 -15.81 -30.35
CA GLU A 508 -7.95 -16.13 -29.47
C GLU A 508 -6.88 -17.00 -30.15
N ALA A 509 -7.23 -17.74 -31.20
CA ALA A 509 -6.27 -18.56 -31.95
C ALA A 509 -5.28 -17.72 -32.80
N VAL A 510 -5.59 -16.46 -33.12
CA VAL A 510 -4.75 -15.60 -33.96
C VAL A 510 -3.64 -14.88 -33.18
N ARG A 511 -3.74 -14.77 -31.84
CA ARG A 511 -2.67 -14.20 -31.00
C ARG A 511 -1.59 -15.21 -30.59
N LEU A 512 -1.87 -16.52 -30.64
CA LEU A 512 -0.94 -17.57 -30.20
C LEU A 512 -0.15 -18.26 -31.33
N LEU A 513 -0.51 -18.00 -32.58
CA LEU A 513 0.12 -18.63 -33.76
C LEU A 513 1.61 -18.27 -34.01
N PRO A 514 2.13 -17.08 -33.63
CA PRO A 514 3.57 -16.82 -33.76
C PRO A 514 4.41 -17.59 -32.74
N ARG A 515 3.88 -17.81 -31.52
CA ARG A 515 4.59 -18.49 -30.43
C ARG A 515 4.60 -20.01 -30.59
N LEU A 516 3.54 -20.59 -31.16
CA LEU A 516 3.47 -22.03 -31.48
C LEU A 516 4.36 -22.44 -32.68
N ALA A 517 4.58 -21.55 -33.65
CA ALA A 517 5.46 -21.82 -34.78
C ALA A 517 6.94 -21.95 -34.34
N THR A 518 7.39 -21.11 -33.40
CA THR A 518 8.76 -21.15 -32.85
C THR A 518 9.00 -22.39 -31.97
N LEU A 519 7.98 -22.83 -31.22
CA LEU A 519 8.06 -24.04 -30.38
C LEU A 519 8.09 -25.33 -31.23
N ILE A 520 7.43 -25.34 -32.38
CA ILE A 520 7.44 -26.45 -33.35
C ILE A 520 8.73 -26.49 -34.18
N LEU A 521 9.41 -25.36 -34.39
CA LEU A 521 10.73 -25.32 -35.02
C LEU A 521 11.84 -25.86 -34.11
N HIS A 522 11.85 -25.51 -32.82
CA HIS A 522 12.86 -26.02 -31.88
C HIS A 522 12.72 -27.51 -31.55
N THR A 523 11.50 -28.06 -31.54
CA THR A 523 11.27 -29.51 -31.30
C THR A 523 11.64 -30.40 -32.49
N VAL A 524 11.81 -29.84 -33.69
CA VAL A 524 12.17 -30.60 -34.90
C VAL A 524 13.68 -30.61 -35.17
N GLU A 525 14.44 -29.65 -34.64
CA GLU A 525 15.91 -29.60 -34.81
C GLU A 525 16.69 -30.42 -33.77
N ALA A 526 16.04 -30.87 -32.69
CA ALA A 526 16.66 -31.72 -31.66
C ALA A 526 16.80 -33.21 -32.02
N PHE A 527 16.38 -33.66 -33.22
CA PHE A 527 16.54 -35.06 -33.65
C PHE A 527 17.57 -35.22 -34.79
N ARG A 528 18.87 -35.18 -34.43
CA ARG A 528 19.95 -35.79 -35.24
C ARG A 528 20.46 -37.08 -34.58
N PRO A 529 20.48 -38.23 -35.29
CA PRO A 529 20.95 -39.49 -34.71
C PRO A 529 22.47 -39.66 -34.84
N LEU A 530 23.14 -39.98 -33.73
CA LEU A 530 24.50 -40.51 -33.67
C LEU A 530 24.52 -41.98 -34.13
N LYS A 531 25.51 -42.34 -34.95
CA LYS A 531 25.73 -43.68 -35.51
C LYS A 531 26.29 -44.65 -34.46
N SER A 532 25.66 -45.82 -34.28
CA SER A 532 26.34 -47.11 -34.13
C SER A 532 25.37 -48.27 -34.44
N GLY A 533 25.89 -49.40 -34.92
CA GLY A 533 25.20 -50.42 -35.74
C GLY A 533 24.21 -51.38 -35.06
N PRO A 534 23.99 -52.58 -35.63
CA PRO A 534 22.93 -52.83 -36.60
C PRO A 534 21.82 -53.73 -36.02
N LEU A 535 20.58 -53.63 -36.53
CA LEU A 535 19.72 -54.75 -36.93
C LEU A 535 18.32 -54.28 -37.38
N ARG A 536 17.98 -54.67 -38.63
CA ARG A 536 16.66 -54.92 -39.24
C ARG A 536 15.57 -53.81 -39.28
N ARG A 537 15.36 -53.33 -40.52
CA ARG A 537 14.12 -52.75 -41.09
C ARG A 537 12.99 -53.82 -41.16
N PRO A 538 11.68 -53.46 -41.28
CA PRO A 538 11.19 -52.32 -42.09
C PRO A 538 9.96 -51.55 -41.57
N TYR A 539 10.02 -50.22 -41.57
CA TYR A 539 8.85 -49.34 -41.82
C TYR A 539 9.36 -47.98 -42.32
N LYS A 540 9.54 -47.82 -43.64
CA LYS A 540 10.14 -46.60 -44.24
C LYS A 540 9.26 -45.90 -45.29
N GLY A 541 7.96 -46.20 -45.34
CA GLY A 541 7.05 -45.63 -46.36
C GLY A 541 6.17 -44.47 -45.90
N ALA A 542 5.85 -44.36 -44.61
CA ALA A 542 4.80 -43.45 -44.13
C ALA A 542 5.30 -42.07 -43.64
N LEU A 543 6.53 -41.99 -43.14
CA LEU A 543 7.06 -40.75 -42.56
C LEU A 543 7.47 -39.71 -43.62
N GLY A 544 8.07 -40.15 -44.74
CA GLY A 544 8.51 -39.25 -45.81
C GLY A 544 7.34 -38.55 -46.52
N LYS A 545 6.20 -39.23 -46.67
CA LYS A 545 5.01 -38.62 -47.30
C LYS A 545 4.35 -37.55 -46.42
N ARG A 546 4.42 -37.67 -45.09
CA ARG A 546 3.90 -36.64 -44.17
C ARG A 546 4.82 -35.40 -44.11
N GLN A 547 6.13 -35.58 -44.23
CA GLN A 547 7.08 -34.46 -44.23
C GLN A 547 6.97 -33.59 -45.48
N GLU A 548 6.81 -34.19 -46.66
CA GLU A 548 6.62 -33.45 -47.92
C GLU A 548 5.26 -32.73 -47.97
N GLU A 549 4.19 -33.34 -47.44
CA GLU A 549 2.86 -32.73 -47.33
C GLU A 549 2.88 -31.50 -46.41
N MET A 550 3.64 -31.57 -45.31
CA MET A 550 3.77 -30.47 -44.33
C MET A 550 4.59 -29.30 -44.89
N LYS A 551 5.66 -29.58 -45.64
CA LYS A 551 6.44 -28.55 -46.37
C LYS A 551 5.60 -27.85 -47.44
N ARG A 552 4.71 -28.57 -48.12
CA ARG A 552 3.80 -28.00 -49.12
C ARG A 552 2.81 -27.01 -48.49
N ARG A 553 2.22 -27.39 -47.35
CA ARG A 553 1.25 -26.54 -46.63
C ARG A 553 1.89 -25.30 -46.01
N LEU A 554 3.15 -25.37 -45.58
CA LEU A 554 3.88 -24.19 -45.09
C LEU A 554 4.11 -23.15 -46.21
N LYS A 555 4.44 -23.61 -47.42
CA LYS A 555 4.63 -22.74 -48.59
C LYS A 555 3.35 -22.06 -49.07
N GLU A 556 2.20 -22.75 -48.94
CA GLU A 556 0.89 -22.17 -49.22
C GLU A 556 0.51 -21.09 -48.20
N LEU A 557 0.89 -21.27 -46.93
CA LEU A 557 0.66 -20.29 -45.85
C LEU A 557 1.51 -19.01 -46.03
N GLU A 558 2.79 -19.15 -46.38
CA GLU A 558 3.66 -18.00 -46.69
C GLU A 558 3.14 -17.18 -47.89
N SER A 559 2.53 -17.84 -48.88
CA SER A 559 1.93 -17.17 -50.03
C SER A 559 0.64 -16.40 -49.66
N CYS A 560 -0.13 -16.90 -48.69
CA CYS A 560 -1.31 -16.21 -48.16
C CYS A 560 -0.93 -14.96 -47.36
N ILE A 561 0.10 -15.03 -46.52
CA ILE A 561 0.57 -13.90 -45.71
C ILE A 561 1.11 -12.77 -46.59
N LYS A 562 1.90 -13.09 -47.63
CA LYS A 562 2.39 -12.08 -48.59
C LYS A 562 1.28 -11.42 -49.42
N LYS A 563 0.16 -12.13 -49.68
CA LYS A 563 -0.99 -11.57 -50.38
C LYS A 563 -1.83 -10.64 -49.49
N GLN A 564 -1.82 -10.87 -48.18
CA GLN A 564 -2.56 -10.07 -47.21
C GLN A 564 -1.82 -8.77 -46.87
N GLN A 565 -0.50 -8.83 -46.74
CA GLN A 565 0.37 -7.65 -46.59
C GLN A 565 0.36 -6.72 -47.81
N ALA A 566 0.16 -7.26 -49.02
CA ALA A 566 -0.01 -6.46 -50.24
C ALA A 566 -1.41 -5.83 -50.40
N SER A 567 -2.37 -6.14 -49.51
CA SER A 567 -3.73 -5.58 -49.54
C SER A 567 -3.96 -4.42 -48.55
N GLU A 568 -3.04 -4.20 -47.61
CA GLU A 568 -3.13 -3.12 -46.61
C GLU A 568 -2.37 -1.83 -47.02
N GLU A 569 -1.56 -1.85 -48.08
CA GLU A 569 -0.88 -0.64 -48.63
C GLU A 569 -1.73 0.13 -49.68
N LYS A 570 -3.06 -0.02 -49.71
CA LYS A 570 -3.90 0.60 -50.76
C LYS A 570 -5.08 1.46 -50.29
N TYR A 571 -5.06 1.94 -49.05
CA TYR A 571 -6.05 2.89 -48.55
C TYR A 571 -5.38 3.95 -47.66
N CYS A 572 -4.94 5.06 -48.30
CA CYS A 572 -4.96 6.45 -47.84
C CYS A 572 -3.99 7.30 -48.68
N ASP A 573 -4.39 7.59 -49.93
CA ASP A 573 -3.93 8.77 -50.67
C ASP A 573 -5.13 9.72 -50.80
N GLY A 574 -4.93 10.96 -50.38
CA GLY A 574 -5.97 11.96 -50.16
C GLY A 574 -5.46 13.39 -50.01
N SER A 575 -4.39 13.75 -50.73
CA SER A 575 -4.19 15.05 -51.40
C SER A 575 -4.08 16.40 -50.62
N LYS A 576 -2.96 17.08 -50.94
CA LYS A 576 -2.71 18.54 -51.11
C LYS A 576 -2.59 19.39 -49.83
N GLY A 577 -1.59 20.24 -49.62
CA GLY A 577 -0.53 20.76 -50.49
C GLY A 577 -0.49 22.29 -50.39
N GLN A 578 0.63 22.88 -49.96
CA GLN A 578 1.04 24.23 -50.39
C GLN A 578 2.54 24.48 -50.16
N GLU A 579 3.13 25.13 -51.16
CA GLU A 579 4.53 25.47 -51.44
C GLU A 579 5.09 26.53 -50.47
N SER A 580 6.40 26.61 -50.20
CA SER A 580 7.43 27.24 -51.05
C SER A 580 8.78 27.17 -50.32
N GLY A 581 9.89 26.71 -50.92
CA GLY A 581 10.91 27.52 -51.62
C GLY A 581 11.87 28.19 -50.63
N SER A 582 13.22 28.17 -50.71
CA SER A 582 14.18 27.74 -51.72
C SER A 582 15.61 28.06 -51.20
N ILE A 583 16.61 27.25 -51.60
CA ILE A 583 18.00 27.66 -51.97
C ILE A 583 19.09 27.92 -50.87
N ARG A 584 20.16 27.10 -50.97
CA ARG A 584 21.63 27.31 -50.86
C ARG A 584 22.22 28.20 -49.75
N GLU A 585 23.28 27.70 -49.09
CA GLU A 585 24.68 28.08 -49.36
C GLU A 585 25.70 27.19 -48.63
N VAL A 586 26.88 27.05 -49.26
CA VAL A 586 28.09 26.37 -48.78
C VAL A 586 29.18 27.44 -48.69
N ASP A 587 29.93 27.47 -47.59
CA ASP A 587 31.38 27.77 -47.43
C ASP A 587 31.63 28.02 -45.92
N GLY A 588 32.66 27.51 -45.24
CA GLY A 588 34.10 27.46 -45.57
C GLY A 588 34.76 28.75 -45.04
N THR A 589 35.83 28.81 -44.24
CA THR A 589 36.85 27.90 -43.68
C THR A 589 37.76 28.73 -42.73
N SER A 590 38.51 28.10 -41.82
CA SER A 590 39.95 28.38 -41.52
C SER A 590 40.40 27.56 -40.31
N TRP A 591 41.32 26.58 -40.36
CA TRP A 591 42.75 26.54 -40.72
C TRP A 591 43.75 26.97 -39.61
N ARG A 592 44.58 25.98 -39.22
CA ARG A 592 46.00 26.02 -38.75
C ARG A 592 46.32 26.54 -37.34
N ALA A 593 47.39 26.12 -36.66
CA ALA A 593 48.32 24.98 -36.68
C ALA A 593 49.45 25.31 -35.67
N LEU A 594 50.11 24.25 -35.14
CA LEU A 594 51.52 24.18 -34.65
C LEU A 594 51.88 24.95 -33.35
N ARG A 595 52.86 24.56 -32.52
CA ARG A 595 53.61 23.33 -32.11
C ARG A 595 54.74 23.80 -31.16
N LEU A 596 55.30 22.88 -30.36
CA LEU A 596 56.58 22.93 -29.60
C LEU A 596 56.52 23.55 -28.19
N ALA A 597 57.36 23.19 -27.21
CA ALA A 597 57.99 21.94 -26.75
C ALA A 597 58.74 22.29 -25.44
N ASP A 598 58.85 21.29 -24.55
CA ASP A 598 60.00 20.97 -23.69
C ASP A 598 60.11 21.46 -22.22
N SER A 599 60.49 20.49 -21.38
CA SER A 599 61.40 20.51 -20.22
C SER A 599 60.89 20.22 -18.79
N ARG A 600 61.39 19.06 -18.28
CA ARG A 600 61.88 18.70 -16.92
C ARG A 600 60.88 18.46 -15.78
N LEU A 601 60.88 17.22 -15.25
CA LEU A 601 61.45 16.87 -13.93
C LEU A 601 61.65 15.35 -13.80
N GLU A 602 62.51 14.97 -12.85
CA GLU A 602 63.26 13.71 -12.71
C GLU A 602 62.49 12.56 -11.99
N ASP A 603 62.82 11.33 -12.42
CA ASP A 603 62.82 9.99 -11.80
C ASP A 603 62.20 9.71 -10.41
N PRO A 604 61.38 8.64 -10.26
CA PRO A 604 61.54 7.74 -9.12
C PRO A 604 61.41 6.23 -9.47
N GLU A 605 62.52 5.61 -9.86
CA GLU A 605 62.69 4.15 -10.01
C GLU A 605 62.69 3.34 -8.69
N LYS A 606 61.88 3.73 -7.68
CA LYS A 606 61.82 3.03 -6.36
C LYS A 606 60.44 2.59 -5.88
N GLU A 607 59.35 2.93 -6.55
CA GLU A 607 58.01 2.37 -6.28
C GLU A 607 57.62 1.21 -7.21
N ASN A 608 58.30 1.07 -8.35
CA ASN A 608 57.90 0.14 -9.40
C ASN A 608 58.20 -1.35 -9.08
N THR A 609 59.02 -1.62 -8.07
CA THR A 609 59.37 -3.00 -7.67
C THR A 609 58.31 -3.62 -6.76
N LYS A 610 57.60 -2.81 -5.95
CA LYS A 610 56.54 -3.29 -5.05
C LYS A 610 55.20 -3.46 -5.77
N LEU A 611 54.97 -2.65 -6.81
CA LEU A 611 53.84 -2.80 -7.73
C LEU A 611 53.98 -4.04 -8.62
N ARG A 612 55.20 -4.43 -9.02
CA ARG A 612 55.41 -5.64 -9.81
C ARG A 612 55.21 -6.93 -9.02
N GLU A 613 55.60 -6.99 -7.75
CA GLU A 613 55.34 -8.16 -6.90
C GLU A 613 53.83 -8.31 -6.58
N ASN A 614 53.10 -7.21 -6.35
CA ASN A 614 51.65 -7.27 -6.11
C ASN A 614 50.84 -7.59 -7.38
N VAL A 615 51.34 -7.25 -8.56
CA VAL A 615 50.70 -7.60 -9.84
C VAL A 615 50.96 -9.06 -10.21
N GLU A 616 52.15 -9.61 -9.91
CA GLU A 616 52.42 -11.03 -10.16
C GLU A 616 51.62 -11.97 -9.24
N GLU A 617 51.37 -11.57 -7.99
CA GLU A 617 50.52 -12.35 -7.06
C GLU A 617 49.01 -12.26 -7.41
N ALA A 618 48.56 -11.15 -8.02
CA ALA A 618 47.19 -11.01 -8.54
C ALA A 618 46.95 -11.70 -9.89
N VAL A 619 48.01 -12.00 -10.65
CA VAL A 619 47.92 -12.65 -11.96
C VAL A 619 47.82 -14.17 -11.86
N GLU A 620 48.15 -14.79 -10.72
CA GLU A 620 48.08 -16.24 -10.53
C GLU A 620 46.65 -16.82 -10.42
N GLN A 621 45.61 -15.98 -10.37
CA GLN A 621 44.20 -16.41 -10.36
C GLN A 621 43.32 -15.85 -11.50
N ALA A 622 43.88 -15.09 -12.46
CA ALA A 622 43.08 -14.52 -13.56
C ALA A 622 42.99 -15.49 -14.75
N GLU A 623 41.78 -15.97 -15.08
CA GLU A 623 41.52 -16.65 -16.35
C GLU A 623 41.76 -15.67 -17.51
N ALA A 624 42.71 -15.98 -18.41
CA ALA A 624 43.02 -15.15 -19.57
C ALA A 624 42.49 -15.80 -20.86
N ALA A 625 41.68 -15.07 -21.62
CA ALA A 625 41.14 -15.51 -22.91
C ALA A 625 41.65 -14.65 -24.07
N THR A 626 41.98 -15.28 -25.20
CA THR A 626 42.37 -14.57 -26.44
C THR A 626 41.16 -14.44 -27.37
N VAL A 627 40.88 -13.21 -27.79
CA VAL A 627 39.69 -12.84 -28.58
C VAL A 627 40.11 -12.25 -29.93
N GLN A 628 39.36 -12.50 -31.01
CA GLN A 628 39.66 -11.99 -32.35
C GLN A 628 38.50 -11.13 -32.88
N ALA A 629 38.81 -9.88 -33.27
CA ALA A 629 37.86 -8.96 -33.89
C ALA A 629 38.53 -8.14 -35.01
N GLY A 630 37.74 -7.75 -36.00
CA GLY A 630 38.14 -6.88 -37.11
C GLY A 630 38.10 -5.40 -36.72
N LEU A 631 38.84 -4.55 -37.44
CA LEU A 631 38.92 -3.12 -37.15
C LEU A 631 37.59 -2.35 -37.32
N ASP A 632 36.66 -2.92 -38.09
CA ASP A 632 35.31 -2.39 -38.31
C ASP A 632 34.25 -3.04 -37.39
N ASP A 633 34.66 -3.92 -36.47
CA ASP A 633 33.76 -4.45 -35.45
C ASP A 633 33.63 -3.45 -34.29
N GLU A 634 32.49 -3.48 -33.60
CA GLU A 634 32.28 -2.73 -32.37
C GLU A 634 33.04 -3.37 -31.20
N VAL A 635 33.47 -2.56 -30.24
CA VAL A 635 34.07 -3.03 -28.97
C VAL A 635 33.17 -4.04 -28.26
N ASN A 636 31.85 -3.93 -28.43
CA ASN A 636 30.88 -4.90 -27.90
C ASN A 636 31.08 -6.34 -28.44
N ALA A 637 31.61 -6.50 -29.66
CA ALA A 637 31.92 -7.82 -30.21
C ALA A 637 33.09 -8.47 -29.45
N VAL A 638 34.12 -7.69 -29.11
CA VAL A 638 35.26 -8.14 -28.28
C VAL A 638 34.76 -8.48 -26.88
N ARG A 639 33.90 -7.63 -26.29
CA ARG A 639 33.29 -7.85 -24.97
C ARG A 639 32.48 -9.14 -24.94
N SER A 640 31.62 -9.37 -25.94
CA SER A 640 30.77 -10.56 -26.02
C SER A 640 31.59 -11.84 -26.14
N GLN A 641 32.65 -11.84 -26.96
CA GLN A 641 33.55 -12.97 -27.08
C GLN A 641 34.37 -13.20 -25.80
N ALA A 642 34.79 -12.13 -25.11
CA ALA A 642 35.46 -12.23 -23.81
C ALA A 642 34.55 -12.82 -22.72
N LEU A 643 33.28 -12.38 -22.64
CA LEU A 643 32.29 -12.90 -21.71
C LEU A 643 32.06 -14.41 -21.91
N ILE A 644 31.89 -14.84 -23.16
CA ILE A 644 31.72 -16.25 -23.52
C ILE A 644 32.98 -17.06 -23.18
N ALA A 645 34.16 -16.53 -23.46
CA ALA A 645 35.41 -17.24 -23.26
C ALA A 645 35.82 -17.35 -21.78
N LEU A 646 35.39 -16.40 -20.94
CA LEU A 646 35.65 -16.35 -19.49
C LEU A 646 34.48 -16.87 -18.64
N GLY A 647 33.42 -17.40 -19.26
CA GLY A 647 32.30 -18.01 -18.55
C GLY A 647 31.47 -17.06 -17.67
N VAL A 648 31.57 -15.74 -17.88
CA VAL A 648 30.89 -14.71 -17.09
C VAL A 648 29.72 -14.09 -17.86
N SER A 649 28.60 -13.85 -17.18
CA SER A 649 27.34 -13.40 -17.79
C SER A 649 27.32 -11.90 -18.13
N THR A 650 28.02 -11.06 -17.36
CA THR A 650 28.06 -9.61 -17.54
C THR A 650 29.41 -9.01 -17.14
N GLY A 651 29.85 -7.93 -17.78
CA GLY A 651 31.11 -7.26 -17.45
C GLY A 651 31.51 -6.18 -18.47
N ARG A 652 32.44 -5.30 -18.10
CA ARG A 652 32.95 -4.19 -18.91
C ARG A 652 34.40 -4.41 -19.32
N LEU A 653 34.74 -4.10 -20.58
CA LEU A 653 36.13 -4.09 -21.01
C LEU A 653 36.79 -2.77 -20.61
N VAL A 654 37.94 -2.90 -19.97
CA VAL A 654 38.78 -1.79 -19.52
C VAL A 654 40.11 -1.88 -20.24
N ASP A 655 40.62 -0.76 -20.73
CA ASP A 655 41.92 -0.70 -21.38
C ASP A 655 43.09 -0.81 -20.35
N PRO A 656 44.34 -0.95 -20.80
CA PRO A 656 45.49 -1.06 -19.90
C PRO A 656 45.71 0.15 -18.97
N SER A 657 45.06 1.28 -19.24
CA SER A 657 45.13 2.50 -18.43
C SER A 657 44.03 2.60 -17.37
N GLY A 658 43.10 1.62 -17.32
CA GLY A 658 41.99 1.60 -16.38
C GLY A 658 40.72 2.31 -16.89
N VAL A 659 40.67 2.70 -18.17
CA VAL A 659 39.52 3.39 -18.76
C VAL A 659 38.53 2.40 -19.34
N VAL A 660 37.25 2.52 -18.98
CA VAL A 660 36.16 1.69 -19.53
C VAL A 660 35.98 2.03 -21.02
N LEU A 661 36.03 1.01 -21.85
CA LEU A 661 35.85 1.15 -23.29
C LEU A 661 34.35 1.27 -23.64
N ASP A 662 34.00 2.24 -24.48
CA ASP A 662 32.64 2.39 -25.00
C ASP A 662 32.29 1.20 -25.90
N ALA A 663 31.28 0.42 -25.50
CA ALA A 663 30.85 -0.78 -26.20
C ALA A 663 30.36 -0.48 -27.63
N SER A 664 29.83 0.71 -27.89
CA SER A 664 29.30 1.12 -29.19
C SER A 664 30.35 1.70 -30.14
N ALA A 665 31.58 1.94 -29.64
CA ALA A 665 32.66 2.45 -30.47
C ALA A 665 33.22 1.34 -31.39
N LEU A 666 33.64 1.73 -32.60
CA LEU A 666 34.39 0.84 -33.48
C LEU A 666 35.81 0.64 -32.95
N ILE A 667 36.36 -0.56 -33.11
CA ILE A 667 37.70 -0.89 -32.60
C ILE A 667 38.76 0.08 -33.15
N LYS A 668 38.67 0.46 -34.43
CA LYS A 668 39.56 1.45 -35.06
C LYS A 668 39.55 2.84 -34.40
N ASP A 669 38.45 3.22 -33.74
CA ASP A 669 38.26 4.52 -33.09
C ASP A 669 38.57 4.45 -31.58
N SER A 670 38.67 3.24 -31.02
CA SER A 670 38.84 2.97 -29.59
C SER A 670 40.29 2.94 -29.06
N LYS A 671 41.28 3.26 -29.91
CA LYS A 671 42.74 3.21 -29.60
C LYS A 671 43.32 1.82 -29.22
N ILE A 672 42.51 0.76 -29.21
CA ILE A 672 42.93 -0.62 -28.94
C ILE A 672 43.81 -1.13 -30.10
N GLN A 673 44.95 -1.72 -29.79
CA GLN A 673 45.89 -2.32 -30.74
C GLN A 673 45.98 -3.84 -30.58
N SER A 674 46.44 -4.50 -31.65
CA SER A 674 46.69 -5.95 -31.63
C SER A 674 47.79 -6.28 -30.61
N GLY A 675 47.45 -7.11 -29.61
CA GLY A 675 48.33 -7.47 -28.51
C GLY A 675 48.06 -6.72 -27.20
N ASP A 676 47.13 -5.77 -27.17
CA ASP A 676 46.72 -5.09 -25.94
C ASP A 676 46.01 -6.08 -25.00
N THR A 677 46.31 -5.97 -23.69
CA THR A 677 45.64 -6.73 -22.63
C THR A 677 44.51 -5.89 -22.07
N LEU A 678 43.27 -6.34 -22.28
CA LEU A 678 42.07 -5.68 -21.75
C LEU A 678 41.61 -6.41 -20.49
N THR A 679 41.22 -5.66 -19.47
CA THR A 679 40.69 -6.22 -18.22
C THR A 679 39.18 -6.26 -18.30
N LEU A 680 38.58 -7.44 -18.10
CA LEU A 680 37.14 -7.58 -17.99
C LEU A 680 36.74 -7.35 -16.53
N HIS A 681 36.15 -6.18 -16.25
CA HIS A 681 35.69 -5.82 -14.91
C HIS A 681 34.24 -6.28 -14.71
N VAL A 682 34.02 -7.19 -13.76
CA VAL A 682 32.69 -7.69 -13.38
C VAL A 682 32.23 -6.94 -12.13
N SER A 683 31.34 -5.96 -12.29
CA SER A 683 30.83 -5.17 -11.17
C SER A 683 29.74 -5.93 -10.41
N LYS A 684 29.71 -5.80 -9.07
CA LYS A 684 28.59 -6.27 -8.23
C LYS A 684 27.32 -5.47 -8.56
N VAL A 685 26.19 -6.17 -8.68
CA VAL A 685 24.86 -5.54 -8.86
C VAL A 685 24.54 -4.73 -7.61
N GLN A 686 24.22 -3.44 -7.77
CA GLN A 686 23.75 -2.57 -6.69
C GLN A 686 22.25 -2.32 -6.87
N VAL A 687 21.46 -2.48 -5.80
CA VAL A 687 20.01 -2.25 -5.81
C VAL A 687 19.66 -1.21 -4.75
N GLN A 688 18.79 -0.27 -5.10
CA GLN A 688 18.26 0.78 -4.22
C GLN A 688 16.73 0.79 -4.27
N SER A 689 16.11 1.08 -3.13
CA SER A 689 14.66 1.12 -2.96
C SER A 689 14.17 2.48 -2.46
N SER A 690 13.20 3.05 -3.16
CA SER A 690 12.38 4.18 -2.67
C SER A 690 11.03 3.67 -2.12
N ASN A 691 10.18 4.59 -1.63
CA ASN A 691 8.85 4.21 -1.14
C ASN A 691 7.99 3.59 -2.26
N SER A 692 8.19 4.01 -3.51
CA SER A 692 7.30 3.67 -4.64
C SER A 692 8.00 2.92 -5.79
N ALA A 693 9.33 2.76 -5.77
CA ALA A 693 10.07 2.11 -6.85
C ALA A 693 11.42 1.52 -6.43
N LEU A 694 12.01 0.70 -7.30
CA LEU A 694 13.32 0.07 -7.16
C LEU A 694 14.20 0.43 -8.36
N ALA A 695 15.51 0.58 -8.13
CA ALA A 695 16.51 0.81 -9.15
C ALA A 695 17.72 -0.11 -8.95
N ALA A 696 18.20 -0.76 -10.01
CA ALA A 696 19.37 -1.62 -9.97
C ALA A 696 20.39 -1.27 -11.05
N ILE A 697 21.67 -1.27 -10.68
CA ILE A 697 22.82 -1.22 -11.57
C ILE A 697 23.20 -2.66 -11.94
N LEU A 698 23.09 -3.03 -13.21
CA LEU A 698 23.50 -4.35 -13.70
C LEU A 698 25.04 -4.47 -13.79
N GLY A 699 25.58 -5.68 -13.96
CA GLY A 699 27.04 -5.89 -14.02
C GLY A 699 27.74 -5.26 -15.24
N ASP A 700 26.98 -4.79 -16.23
CA ASP A 700 27.46 -3.94 -17.33
C ASP A 700 27.23 -2.43 -17.10
N GLY A 701 26.71 -2.10 -15.92
CA GLY A 701 26.25 -0.82 -15.37
C GLY A 701 25.30 -0.03 -16.24
N SER A 702 24.41 -0.74 -16.94
CA SER A 702 23.07 -0.24 -17.26
C SER A 702 22.19 -0.20 -16.00
N VAL A 703 21.20 0.70 -15.98
CA VAL A 703 20.23 0.82 -14.88
C VAL A 703 18.88 0.26 -15.32
N VAL A 704 18.28 -0.56 -14.46
CA VAL A 704 16.90 -1.02 -14.61
C VAL A 704 16.10 -0.49 -13.43
N THR A 705 14.94 0.10 -13.69
CA THR A 705 13.99 0.50 -12.64
C THR A 705 12.63 -0.16 -12.83
N TRP A 706 11.95 -0.45 -11.74
CA TRP A 706 10.62 -1.04 -11.74
C TRP A 706 9.82 -0.55 -10.52
N GLY A 707 8.49 -0.44 -10.66
CA GLY A 707 7.61 0.22 -9.68
C GLY A 707 6.73 1.29 -10.33
N ASP A 708 6.29 2.28 -9.53
CA ASP A 708 5.41 3.37 -9.95
C ASP A 708 5.87 4.00 -11.27
N ALA A 709 4.92 4.22 -12.20
CA ALA A 709 5.15 4.80 -13.52
C ALA A 709 5.85 6.17 -13.46
N ALA A 710 5.60 6.97 -12.42
CA ALA A 710 6.26 8.27 -12.22
C ALA A 710 7.75 8.16 -11.84
N CYS A 711 8.18 7.00 -11.33
CA CYS A 711 9.55 6.70 -10.92
C CYS A 711 10.34 5.87 -11.95
N GLN A 712 9.73 5.55 -13.10
CA GLN A 712 10.39 4.78 -14.15
C GLN A 712 11.44 5.62 -14.88
N SER A 713 12.61 5.03 -15.16
CA SER A 713 13.74 5.71 -15.80
C SER A 713 13.53 5.99 -17.29
N GLY A 714 12.33 5.77 -17.85
CA GLY A 714 12.06 5.82 -19.28
C GLY A 714 12.51 7.11 -19.98
N ALA A 715 12.40 8.27 -19.31
CA ALA A 715 12.87 9.55 -19.82
C ALA A 715 14.39 9.79 -19.65
N ALA A 716 15.04 9.09 -18.71
CA ALA A 716 16.46 9.24 -18.36
C ALA A 716 17.34 8.08 -18.87
N GLN A 717 16.75 7.02 -19.44
CA GLN A 717 17.43 5.77 -19.79
C GLN A 717 18.63 5.97 -20.73
N ASP A 718 18.53 6.90 -21.68
CA ASP A 718 19.60 7.20 -22.62
C ASP A 718 20.80 7.90 -21.97
N GLN A 719 20.61 8.51 -20.79
CA GLN A 719 21.62 9.23 -20.01
C GLN A 719 22.25 8.34 -18.91
N LEU A 720 21.61 7.25 -18.52
CA LEU A 720 22.08 6.30 -17.49
C LEU A 720 23.11 5.30 -18.03
N LYS A 721 24.19 5.82 -18.63
CA LYS A 721 25.33 5.04 -19.11
C LYS A 721 26.49 5.19 -18.15
N ASN A 722 27.15 4.09 -17.79
CA ASN A 722 28.32 4.11 -16.90
C ASN A 722 28.04 4.61 -15.47
N VAL A 723 26.85 4.29 -14.94
CA VAL A 723 26.49 4.59 -13.53
C VAL A 723 27.41 3.85 -12.56
N GLN A 724 27.89 4.57 -11.54
CA GLN A 724 28.72 4.05 -10.45
C GLN A 724 27.93 3.80 -9.17
N GLN A 725 27.01 4.70 -8.82
CA GLN A 725 26.19 4.64 -7.60
C GLN A 725 24.81 5.22 -7.87
N ILE A 726 23.78 4.70 -7.18
CA ILE A 726 22.42 5.25 -7.17
C ILE A 726 22.06 5.55 -5.71
N HIS A 727 21.35 6.66 -5.51
CA HIS A 727 20.74 7.07 -4.26
C HIS A 727 19.25 7.32 -4.47
N SER A 728 18.44 7.05 -3.46
CA SER A 728 16.98 7.24 -3.50
C SER A 728 16.52 8.19 -2.41
N SER A 729 15.56 9.05 -2.76
CA SER A 729 14.67 9.74 -1.82
C SER A 729 13.31 9.00 -1.79
N GLY A 730 12.29 9.59 -1.16
CA GLY A 730 10.95 9.00 -1.04
C GLY A 730 10.34 8.61 -2.37
N GLU A 731 10.40 9.50 -3.37
CA GLU A 731 9.80 9.31 -4.71
C GLU A 731 10.75 9.70 -5.88
N ALA A 732 12.05 9.81 -5.64
CA ALA A 732 13.03 10.12 -6.69
C ALA A 732 14.38 9.40 -6.51
N PHE A 733 15.19 9.43 -7.57
CA PHE A 733 16.51 8.82 -7.63
C PHE A 733 17.55 9.77 -8.20
N ALA A 734 18.79 9.60 -7.76
CA ALA A 734 19.96 10.27 -8.29
C ALA A 734 21.09 9.25 -8.55
N ALA A 735 21.65 9.27 -9.75
CA ALA A 735 22.76 8.41 -10.16
C ALA A 735 24.04 9.22 -10.37
N ILE A 736 25.15 8.76 -9.80
CA ILE A 736 26.49 9.29 -10.08
C ILE A 736 27.09 8.49 -11.24
N LEU A 737 27.48 9.18 -12.31
CA LEU A 737 28.12 8.59 -13.49
C LEU A 737 29.64 8.49 -13.31
N SER A 738 30.30 7.68 -14.13
CA SER A 738 31.75 7.48 -14.05
C SER A 738 32.61 8.72 -14.32
N ASP A 739 32.04 9.73 -14.95
CA ASP A 739 32.67 11.03 -15.18
C ASP A 739 32.41 12.03 -14.01
N GLY A 740 31.73 11.58 -12.96
CA GLY A 740 31.36 12.36 -11.78
C GLY A 740 30.18 13.31 -12.00
N SER A 741 29.44 13.19 -13.11
CA SER A 741 28.16 13.90 -13.30
C SER A 741 26.99 13.17 -12.65
N VAL A 742 25.87 13.87 -12.44
CA VAL A 742 24.66 13.32 -11.82
C VAL A 742 23.47 13.35 -12.77
N VAL A 743 22.71 12.26 -12.79
CA VAL A 743 21.43 12.15 -13.50
C VAL A 743 20.34 11.85 -12.47
N THR A 744 19.26 12.62 -12.46
CA THR A 744 18.11 12.40 -11.58
C THR A 744 16.86 12.03 -12.36
N TRP A 745 15.95 11.30 -11.72
CA TRP A 745 14.63 10.98 -12.27
C TRP A 745 13.64 10.66 -11.14
N GLY A 746 12.35 10.70 -11.44
CA GLY A 746 11.27 10.56 -10.45
C GLY A 746 10.50 11.86 -10.28
N LYS A 747 9.76 12.00 -9.18
CA LYS A 747 8.94 13.20 -8.93
C LYS A 747 9.82 14.43 -8.71
N ALA A 748 9.51 15.50 -9.43
CA ALA A 748 10.30 16.74 -9.41
C ALA A 748 10.47 17.30 -7.99
N ASP A 749 9.36 17.39 -7.24
CA ASP A 749 9.32 17.94 -5.87
C ASP A 749 10.13 17.10 -4.86
N CYS A 750 10.38 15.81 -5.15
CA CYS A 750 11.19 14.94 -4.29
C CYS A 750 12.67 14.86 -4.74
N GLY A 751 13.10 15.76 -5.63
CA GLY A 751 14.46 15.82 -6.17
C GLY A 751 14.67 15.07 -7.48
N GLY A 752 13.59 14.70 -8.18
CA GLY A 752 13.65 14.07 -9.50
C GLY A 752 14.10 15.01 -10.62
N ASP A 753 14.02 16.32 -10.42
CA ASP A 753 14.51 17.35 -11.34
C ASP A 753 15.69 18.13 -10.72
N SER A 754 16.90 17.88 -11.21
CA SER A 754 18.12 18.60 -10.82
C SER A 754 18.47 19.78 -11.75
N SER A 755 17.58 20.18 -12.67
CA SER A 755 17.87 21.16 -13.73
C SER A 755 18.36 22.51 -13.19
N ALA A 756 17.86 22.96 -12.04
CA ALA A 756 18.28 24.21 -11.39
C ALA A 756 19.76 24.23 -10.94
N GLY A 757 20.37 23.04 -10.73
CA GLY A 757 21.74 22.88 -10.25
C GLY A 757 22.66 22.07 -11.19
N GLN A 758 22.16 21.61 -12.34
CA GLN A 758 22.84 20.63 -13.20
C GLN A 758 24.24 21.07 -13.66
N ASP A 759 24.45 22.37 -13.91
CA ASP A 759 25.75 22.89 -14.32
C ASP A 759 26.84 22.76 -13.24
N GLN A 760 26.44 22.65 -11.97
CA GLN A 760 27.28 22.55 -10.79
C GLN A 760 27.52 21.10 -10.35
N LEU A 761 26.66 20.15 -10.75
CA LEU A 761 26.76 18.72 -10.43
C LEU A 761 27.81 18.00 -11.28
N LYS A 762 29.08 18.43 -11.14
CA LYS A 762 30.25 17.86 -11.81
C LYS A 762 31.30 17.48 -10.77
N ASN A 763 31.93 16.33 -10.94
CA ASN A 763 32.86 15.74 -9.97
C ASN A 763 32.20 15.51 -8.59
N VAL A 764 30.96 15.03 -8.58
CA VAL A 764 30.25 14.64 -7.35
C VAL A 764 30.92 13.40 -6.74
N GLN A 765 31.21 13.45 -5.45
CA GLN A 765 31.86 12.35 -4.71
C GLN A 765 30.88 11.54 -3.87
N GLN A 766 29.87 12.21 -3.29
CA GLN A 766 28.89 11.58 -2.42
C GLN A 766 27.55 12.32 -2.55
N ILE A 767 26.45 11.58 -2.54
CA ILE A 767 25.09 12.10 -2.44
C ILE A 767 24.47 11.60 -1.14
N GLN A 768 23.74 12.46 -0.46
CA GLN A 768 22.87 12.12 0.66
C GLN A 768 21.45 12.58 0.36
N SER A 769 20.46 11.82 0.84
CA SER A 769 19.04 12.09 0.62
C SER A 769 18.30 12.29 1.95
N SER A 770 17.43 13.30 1.99
CA SER A 770 16.30 13.35 2.91
C SER A 770 15.10 12.66 2.25
N HIS A 771 13.91 12.76 2.85
CA HIS A 771 12.71 12.18 2.24
C HIS A 771 12.38 12.83 0.89
N ASP A 772 12.57 14.14 0.75
CA ASP A 772 12.14 14.91 -0.43
C ASP A 772 13.25 15.76 -1.08
N ALA A 773 14.49 15.68 -0.61
CA ALA A 773 15.61 16.44 -1.16
C ALA A 773 16.93 15.65 -1.20
N PHE A 774 17.89 16.16 -1.96
CA PHE A 774 19.25 15.64 -2.07
C PHE A 774 20.30 16.71 -1.79
N ALA A 775 21.45 16.27 -1.26
CA ALA A 775 22.65 17.07 -1.08
C ALA A 775 23.87 16.31 -1.63
N ALA A 776 24.59 16.92 -2.57
CA ALA A 776 25.80 16.37 -3.18
C ALA A 776 27.06 17.07 -2.68
N ILE A 777 28.06 16.31 -2.25
CA ILE A 777 29.42 16.80 -1.96
C ILE A 777 30.24 16.71 -3.26
N LEU A 778 30.77 17.84 -3.70
CA LEU A 778 31.65 17.94 -4.86
C LEU A 778 33.10 17.64 -4.49
N GLY A 779 33.94 17.28 -5.46
CA GLY A 779 35.36 16.94 -5.22
C GLY A 779 36.25 18.08 -4.71
N ASN A 780 35.73 19.32 -4.68
CA ASN A 780 36.37 20.47 -4.04
C ASN A 780 35.87 20.71 -2.60
N GLY A 781 34.97 19.86 -2.08
CA GLY A 781 34.36 19.98 -0.75
C GLY A 781 33.21 20.99 -0.65
N SER A 782 32.69 21.50 -1.77
CA SER A 782 31.46 22.31 -1.82
C SER A 782 30.21 21.43 -1.88
N VAL A 783 29.06 21.97 -1.51
CA VAL A 783 27.77 21.27 -1.51
C VAL A 783 26.81 21.89 -2.51
N VAL A 784 26.05 21.04 -3.21
CA VAL A 784 24.92 21.42 -4.07
C VAL A 784 23.70 20.67 -3.59
N THR A 785 22.58 21.37 -3.39
CA THR A 785 21.30 20.78 -2.95
C THR A 785 20.22 21.00 -4.00
N TRP A 786 19.24 20.10 -4.05
CA TRP A 786 18.04 20.21 -4.89
C TRP A 786 16.90 19.33 -4.34
N GLY A 787 15.67 19.57 -4.81
CA GLY A 787 14.45 18.95 -4.29
C GLY A 787 13.60 19.96 -3.52
N ASP A 788 12.73 19.47 -2.62
CA ASP A 788 11.84 20.34 -1.85
C ASP A 788 12.62 21.32 -0.95
N ASP A 789 12.27 22.60 -1.03
CA ASP A 789 12.97 23.68 -0.31
C ASP A 789 12.87 23.51 1.21
N GLU A 790 11.72 23.09 1.74
CA GLU A 790 11.50 22.91 3.18
C GLU A 790 12.22 21.66 3.72
N ALA A 791 12.37 20.61 2.90
CA ALA A 791 13.11 19.39 3.23
C ALA A 791 14.64 19.50 3.08
N GLY A 792 15.15 20.70 2.80
CA GLY A 792 16.58 21.00 2.68
C GLY A 792 17.13 21.06 1.25
N GLY A 793 16.24 21.13 0.26
CA GLY A 793 16.58 21.36 -1.16
C GLY A 793 17.18 22.75 -1.40
N ASP A 794 16.82 23.75 -0.59
CA ASP A 794 17.46 25.08 -0.59
C ASP A 794 18.48 25.21 0.55
N SER A 795 19.76 25.33 0.18
CA SER A 795 20.88 25.60 1.10
C SER A 795 21.43 27.03 0.97
N SER A 796 20.78 27.90 0.18
CA SER A 796 21.27 29.24 -0.16
C SER A 796 21.61 30.09 1.08
N ALA A 797 20.83 29.97 2.16
CA ALA A 797 21.05 30.67 3.42
C ALA A 797 22.37 30.30 4.12
N VAL A 798 22.88 29.09 3.89
CA VAL A 798 24.10 28.56 4.53
C VAL A 798 25.22 28.27 3.52
N GLN A 799 25.01 28.54 2.23
CA GLN A 799 25.93 28.17 1.15
C GLN A 799 27.35 28.69 1.33
N ASP A 800 27.50 29.89 1.92
CA ASP A 800 28.82 30.48 2.20
C ASP A 800 29.62 29.72 3.28
N GLN A 801 28.93 28.93 4.10
CA GLN A 801 29.49 28.13 5.19
C GLN A 801 29.80 26.68 4.75
N LEU A 802 29.14 26.17 3.70
CA LEU A 802 29.32 24.81 3.16
C LEU A 802 30.59 24.68 2.30
N LYS A 803 31.75 24.86 2.94
CA LYS A 803 33.08 24.74 2.31
C LYS A 803 33.91 23.70 3.04
N ASN A 804 34.66 22.89 2.29
CA ASN A 804 35.45 21.77 2.82
C ASN A 804 34.60 20.74 3.60
N VAL A 805 33.36 20.51 3.16
CA VAL A 805 32.47 19.51 3.77
C VAL A 805 33.07 18.11 3.59
N GLN A 806 33.11 17.34 4.67
CA GLN A 806 33.64 15.97 4.70
C GLN A 806 32.55 14.92 4.68
N GLN A 807 31.44 15.19 5.38
CA GLN A 807 30.33 14.26 5.50
C GLN A 807 29.03 15.03 5.65
N ILE A 808 27.95 14.51 5.06
CA ILE A 808 26.59 14.98 5.27
C ILE A 808 25.79 13.82 5.88
N GLN A 809 24.90 14.16 6.81
CA GLN A 809 23.88 13.27 7.35
C GLN A 809 22.52 13.93 7.21
N ALA A 810 21.48 13.12 7.00
CA ALA A 810 20.13 13.59 6.73
C ALA A 810 19.13 13.00 7.72
N THR A 811 18.17 13.81 8.14
CA THR A 811 16.91 13.36 8.73
C THR A 811 15.83 13.34 7.64
N TYR A 812 14.59 13.08 8.00
CA TYR A 812 13.46 13.08 7.06
C TYR A 812 13.32 14.41 6.30
N GLY A 813 13.67 15.56 6.91
CA GLY A 813 13.49 16.87 6.28
C GLY A 813 14.61 17.87 6.53
N ALA A 814 15.79 17.45 7.01
CA ALA A 814 16.91 18.35 7.24
C ALA A 814 18.26 17.67 7.01
N PHE A 815 19.31 18.48 6.87
CA PHE A 815 20.69 18.03 6.68
C PHE A 815 21.63 18.64 7.72
N ALA A 816 22.67 17.88 8.07
CA ALA A 816 23.79 18.31 8.89
C ALA A 816 25.12 17.95 8.21
N ALA A 817 25.95 18.95 7.94
CA ALA A 817 27.26 18.80 7.32
C ALA A 817 28.38 18.95 8.37
N ILE A 818 29.32 18.00 8.38
CA ILE A 818 30.58 18.10 9.13
C ILE A 818 31.64 18.72 8.22
N LEU A 819 32.20 19.85 8.63
CA LEU A 819 33.26 20.55 7.90
C LEU A 819 34.64 19.97 8.22
N GLY A 820 35.65 20.26 7.38
CA GLY A 820 37.02 19.77 7.56
C GLY A 820 37.72 20.26 8.85
N ASP A 821 37.18 21.26 9.53
CA ASP A 821 37.65 21.71 10.85
C ASP A 821 36.88 21.06 12.03
N GLY A 822 35.94 20.16 11.74
CA GLY A 822 35.09 19.47 12.71
C GLY A 822 33.94 20.30 13.25
N SER A 823 33.62 21.46 12.67
CA SER A 823 32.37 22.19 12.95
C SER A 823 31.19 21.64 12.15
N VAL A 824 29.97 22.00 12.57
CA VAL A 824 28.72 21.52 11.95
C VAL A 824 27.90 22.69 11.41
N VAL A 825 27.33 22.50 10.22
CA VAL A 825 26.36 23.41 9.59
C VAL A 825 25.09 22.62 9.31
N THR A 826 23.92 23.14 9.68
CA THR A 826 22.61 22.51 9.46
C THR A 826 21.70 23.39 8.61
N TRP A 827 20.80 22.78 7.84
CA TRP A 827 19.76 23.45 7.08
C TRP A 827 18.56 22.52 6.80
N GLY A 828 17.46 23.07 6.26
CA GLY A 828 16.18 22.38 6.08
C GLY A 828 15.21 22.62 7.23
N ALA A 829 14.22 21.74 7.37
CA ALA A 829 13.12 21.91 8.31
C ALA A 829 13.62 22.01 9.77
N THR A 830 13.24 23.09 10.45
CA THR A 830 13.64 23.35 11.84
C THR A 830 13.17 22.25 12.79
N ALA A 831 11.94 21.75 12.61
CA ALA A 831 11.37 20.64 13.36
C ALA A 831 12.11 19.31 13.17
N SER A 832 12.87 19.16 12.07
CA SER A 832 13.65 17.96 11.76
C SER A 832 15.15 18.11 12.10
N GLY A 833 15.52 19.15 12.85
CA GLY A 833 16.91 19.42 13.23
C GLY A 833 17.69 20.33 12.27
N GLY A 834 17.00 21.03 11.36
CA GLY A 834 17.62 22.01 10.45
C GLY A 834 18.19 23.25 11.16
N ASP A 835 17.76 23.53 12.39
CA ASP A 835 18.30 24.60 13.23
C ASP A 835 19.09 24.02 14.43
N SER A 836 20.40 24.20 14.42
CA SER A 836 21.32 23.81 15.49
C SER A 836 21.83 24.99 16.33
N SER A 837 21.28 26.20 16.13
CA SER A 837 21.78 27.43 16.77
C SER A 837 21.84 27.38 18.29
N SER A 838 20.93 26.63 18.93
CA SER A 838 20.87 26.43 20.38
C SER A 838 22.05 25.63 20.94
N VAL A 839 22.70 24.80 20.11
CA VAL A 839 23.81 23.92 20.49
C VAL A 839 25.10 24.21 19.71
N GLN A 840 25.09 25.21 18.82
CA GLN A 840 26.20 25.52 17.90
C GLN A 840 27.55 25.71 18.61
N ASP A 841 27.56 26.31 19.79
CA ASP A 841 28.79 26.51 20.57
C ASP A 841 29.44 25.21 21.06
N GLN A 842 28.66 24.13 21.12
CA GLN A 842 29.07 22.79 21.57
C GLN A 842 29.50 21.89 20.39
N LEU A 843 29.08 22.18 19.15
CA LEU A 843 29.38 21.39 17.95
C LEU A 843 30.77 21.70 17.38
N LYS A 844 31.82 21.38 18.14
CA LYS A 844 33.23 21.60 17.78
C LYS A 844 34.04 20.32 17.87
N ASN A 845 34.86 20.02 16.87
CA ASN A 845 35.58 18.75 16.75
C ASN A 845 34.65 17.53 16.66
N VAL A 846 33.49 17.68 16.02
CA VAL A 846 32.55 16.60 15.74
C VAL A 846 33.22 15.57 14.82
N GLN A 847 33.12 14.30 15.19
CA GLN A 847 33.70 13.17 14.44
C GLN A 847 32.64 12.39 13.68
N HIS A 848 31.44 12.26 14.25
CA HIS A 848 30.34 11.51 13.66
C HIS A 848 28.99 12.15 14.01
N ILE A 849 28.02 12.07 13.10
CA ILE A 849 26.63 12.44 13.35
C ILE A 849 25.77 11.22 13.00
N GLN A 850 24.85 10.86 13.90
CA GLN A 850 23.81 9.88 13.64
C GLN A 850 22.45 10.59 13.62
N ALA A 851 21.57 10.21 12.69
CA ALA A 851 20.23 10.77 12.57
C ALA A 851 19.17 9.72 12.96
N SER A 852 18.13 10.17 13.67
CA SER A 852 16.82 9.51 13.72
C SER A 852 15.90 10.16 12.66
N ARG A 853 14.59 9.89 12.66
CA ARG A 853 13.69 10.49 11.66
C ARG A 853 13.68 12.01 11.70
N PHE A 854 13.76 12.62 12.88
CA PHE A 854 13.61 14.08 13.04
C PHE A 854 14.64 14.71 13.99
N ALA A 855 15.67 13.98 14.41
CA ALA A 855 16.70 14.49 15.31
C ALA A 855 18.11 13.98 14.94
N PHE A 856 19.12 14.69 15.45
CA PHE A 856 20.52 14.36 15.27
C PHE A 856 21.23 14.17 16.61
N ALA A 857 22.23 13.28 16.62
CA ALA A 857 23.17 13.08 17.72
C ALA A 857 24.61 13.09 17.19
N ALA A 858 25.41 14.07 17.64
CA ALA A 858 26.80 14.22 17.27
C ALA A 858 27.73 13.64 18.34
N ILE A 859 28.73 12.85 17.92
CA ILE A 859 29.85 12.40 18.77
C ILE A 859 31.04 13.33 18.54
N LEU A 860 31.51 13.94 19.62
CA LEU A 860 32.65 14.86 19.64
C LEU A 860 33.97 14.08 19.81
N GLY A 861 35.11 14.70 19.47
CA GLY A 861 36.43 14.07 19.55
C GLY A 861 36.88 13.65 20.96
N ASP A 862 36.21 14.11 22.01
CA ASP A 862 36.42 13.68 23.40
C ASP A 862 35.45 12.56 23.85
N GLY A 863 34.58 12.08 22.95
CA GLY A 863 33.57 11.06 23.20
C GLY A 863 32.32 11.57 23.92
N THR A 864 32.10 12.89 24.00
CA THR A 864 30.83 13.47 24.46
C THR A 864 29.80 13.53 23.33
N VAL A 865 28.51 13.59 23.69
CA VAL A 865 27.40 13.61 22.74
C VAL A 865 26.62 14.91 22.85
N VAL A 866 26.26 15.50 21.71
CA VAL A 866 25.37 16.66 21.61
C VAL A 866 24.20 16.29 20.71
N THR A 867 22.98 16.53 21.16
CA THR A 867 21.75 16.24 20.41
C THR A 867 20.96 17.51 20.10
N TRP A 868 20.23 17.51 18.99
CA TRP A 868 19.28 18.57 18.61
C TRP A 868 18.23 18.04 17.65
N GLY A 869 17.18 18.84 17.39
CA GLY A 869 16.01 18.45 16.61
C GLY A 869 14.81 18.11 17.49
N ASP A 870 13.88 17.30 16.98
CA ASP A 870 12.65 16.98 17.70
C ASP A 870 12.93 16.21 19.01
N GLN A 871 12.42 16.72 20.13
CA GLN A 871 12.63 16.15 21.46
C GLN A 871 12.06 14.73 21.60
N HIS A 872 10.94 14.43 20.93
CA HIS A 872 10.28 13.11 20.98
C HIS A 872 11.02 12.07 20.12
N CYS A 873 11.88 12.52 19.21
CA CYS A 873 12.71 11.67 18.35
C CYS A 873 14.17 11.55 18.85
N GLY A 874 14.43 11.95 20.10
CA GLY A 874 15.75 11.87 20.74
C GLY A 874 16.63 13.11 20.60
N GLY A 875 16.05 14.24 20.15
CA GLY A 875 16.73 15.53 20.09
C GLY A 875 17.08 16.12 21.47
N ASP A 876 16.40 15.67 22.54
CA ASP A 876 16.75 15.99 23.92
C ASP A 876 17.37 14.79 24.64
N SER A 877 18.62 14.93 25.06
CA SER A 877 19.39 13.94 25.83
C SER A 877 19.68 14.40 27.26
N CYS A 878 19.10 15.52 27.73
CA CYS A 878 19.45 16.13 29.01
C CYS A 878 19.30 15.18 30.21
N GLY A 879 18.30 14.30 30.17
CA GLY A 879 18.02 13.29 31.21
C GLY A 879 19.07 12.18 31.31
N VAL A 880 19.87 11.97 30.25
CA VAL A 880 20.91 10.93 30.19
C VAL A 880 22.31 11.48 29.95
N GLN A 881 22.45 12.80 29.77
CA GLN A 881 23.71 13.46 29.39
C GLN A 881 24.88 13.16 30.33
N PHE A 882 24.61 12.99 31.64
CA PHE A 882 25.66 12.64 32.61
C PHE A 882 26.25 11.24 32.42
N ARG A 883 25.54 10.35 31.71
CA ARG A 883 25.92 8.97 31.36
C ARG A 883 26.60 8.87 29.99
N LEU A 884 26.36 9.82 29.08
CA LEU A 884 26.94 9.85 27.72
C LEU A 884 28.40 10.34 27.75
N LYS A 885 29.29 9.52 28.29
CA LYS A 885 30.73 9.79 28.36
C LYS A 885 31.51 8.69 27.65
N SER A 886 32.53 9.08 26.89
CA SER A 886 33.36 8.14 26.14
C SER A 886 32.53 7.27 25.18
N VAL A 887 31.54 7.88 24.54
CA VAL A 887 30.68 7.22 23.55
C VAL A 887 31.52 6.85 22.33
N GLN A 888 31.42 5.60 21.89
CA GLN A 888 32.15 5.07 20.74
C GLN A 888 31.26 4.98 19.50
N HIS A 889 30.00 4.60 19.67
CA HIS A 889 29.05 4.40 18.58
C HIS A 889 27.64 4.82 19.01
N ILE A 890 26.85 5.39 18.10
CA ILE A 890 25.42 5.66 18.29
C ILE A 890 24.66 4.99 17.16
N GLN A 891 23.59 4.26 17.49
CA GLN A 891 22.60 3.77 16.54
C GLN A 891 21.25 4.42 16.79
N ALA A 892 20.42 4.49 15.76
CA ALA A 892 19.11 5.13 15.82
C ALA A 892 18.00 4.26 15.25
N THR A 893 16.84 4.27 15.90
CA THR A 893 15.56 3.89 15.29
C THR A 893 14.89 5.13 14.71
N ASP A 894 13.63 5.03 14.28
CA ASP A 894 12.87 6.19 13.80
C ASP A 894 12.80 7.32 14.84
N LYS A 895 12.73 7.01 16.13
CA LYS A 895 12.49 8.01 17.20
C LYS A 895 13.36 7.86 18.46
N ALA A 896 14.35 6.97 18.46
CA ALA A 896 15.21 6.74 19.61
C ALA A 896 16.66 6.53 19.22
N PHE A 897 17.56 6.71 20.18
CA PHE A 897 18.99 6.47 20.04
C PHE A 897 19.49 5.48 21.09
N ALA A 898 20.50 4.70 20.73
CA ALA A 898 21.26 3.83 21.61
C ALA A 898 22.77 4.07 21.41
N ALA A 899 23.46 4.48 22.48
CA ALA A 899 24.89 4.72 22.49
C ALA A 899 25.63 3.58 23.18
N ILE A 900 26.70 3.09 22.53
CA ILE A 900 27.68 2.17 23.12
C ILE A 900 28.80 3.02 23.74
N LEU A 901 29.03 2.86 25.03
CA LEU A 901 30.08 3.54 25.78
C LEU A 901 31.41 2.78 25.69
N GLY A 902 32.52 3.44 26.00
CA GLY A 902 33.85 2.83 25.96
C GLY A 902 34.11 1.73 27.00
N ASP A 903 33.18 1.51 27.93
CA ASP A 903 33.15 0.36 28.84
C ASP A 903 32.22 -0.76 28.37
N GLU A 904 31.77 -0.70 27.11
CA GLU A 904 30.87 -1.67 26.47
C GLU A 904 29.46 -1.73 27.11
N SER A 905 29.07 -0.73 27.91
CA SER A 905 27.70 -0.54 28.37
C SER A 905 26.88 0.32 27.40
N ILE A 906 25.55 0.33 27.56
CA ILE A 906 24.67 1.12 26.70
C ILE A 906 23.89 2.21 27.44
N VAL A 907 23.59 3.28 26.72
CA VAL A 907 22.67 4.34 27.14
C VAL A 907 21.68 4.58 26.03
N THR A 908 20.38 4.51 26.33
CA THR A 908 19.28 4.77 25.38
C THR A 908 18.50 6.02 25.78
N TRP A 909 17.95 6.74 24.79
CA TRP A 909 17.05 7.87 24.99
C TRP A 909 16.18 8.11 23.75
N GLY A 910 15.20 9.01 23.86
CA GLY A 910 14.17 9.26 22.85
C GLY A 910 12.85 8.57 23.21
N ASP A 911 12.04 8.26 22.20
CA ASP A 911 10.73 7.65 22.41
C ASP A 911 10.85 6.28 23.12
N PRO A 912 10.22 6.08 24.29
CA PRO A 912 10.33 4.85 25.06
C PRO A 912 9.88 3.60 24.28
N PHE A 913 8.82 3.70 23.50
CA PHE A 913 8.22 2.58 22.76
C PHE A 913 9.03 2.20 21.52
N ARG A 914 9.78 3.14 20.94
CA ARG A 914 10.69 2.92 19.80
C ARG A 914 12.11 2.56 20.22
N GLY A 915 12.31 2.09 21.46
CA GLY A 915 13.61 1.61 21.95
C GLY A 915 14.39 2.62 22.81
N GLY A 916 13.80 3.77 23.14
CA GLY A 916 14.39 4.76 24.04
C GLY A 916 14.48 4.29 25.50
N ASP A 917 13.63 3.35 25.91
CA ASP A 917 13.69 2.71 27.23
C ASP A 917 14.23 1.27 27.13
N SER A 918 15.41 1.05 27.72
CA SER A 918 16.07 -0.25 27.84
C SER A 918 16.05 -0.80 29.26
N SER A 919 15.28 -0.20 30.18
CA SER A 919 15.29 -0.54 31.61
C SER A 919 14.94 -2.01 31.88
N ALA A 920 14.00 -2.58 31.11
CA ALA A 920 13.58 -3.98 31.23
C ALA A 920 14.71 -4.99 30.94
N VAL A 921 15.68 -4.61 30.11
CA VAL A 921 16.79 -5.47 29.68
C VAL A 921 18.16 -4.96 30.17
N HIS A 922 18.18 -3.92 31.01
CA HIS A 922 19.39 -3.23 31.45
C HIS A 922 20.45 -4.17 32.03
N ASP A 923 20.04 -5.14 32.86
CA ASP A 923 20.95 -6.08 33.51
C ASP A 923 21.64 -7.06 32.54
N GLN A 924 21.04 -7.24 31.35
CA GLN A 924 21.51 -8.15 30.30
C GLN A 924 22.47 -7.45 29.32
N LEU A 925 22.41 -6.11 29.21
CA LEU A 925 23.18 -5.31 28.27
C LEU A 925 24.58 -4.97 28.81
N LYS A 926 25.42 -5.99 28.91
CA LYS A 926 26.82 -5.89 29.36
C LYS A 926 27.73 -6.47 28.29
N ASN A 927 28.89 -5.85 28.08
CA ASN A 927 29.85 -6.23 27.05
C ASN A 927 29.22 -6.17 25.63
N VAL A 928 28.45 -5.12 25.35
CA VAL A 928 27.78 -4.94 24.05
C VAL A 928 28.84 -4.58 23.00
N GLN A 929 28.91 -5.38 21.95
CA GLN A 929 29.89 -5.20 20.86
C GLN A 929 29.28 -4.44 19.68
N GLN A 930 28.03 -4.74 19.35
CA GLN A 930 27.33 -4.14 18.21
C GLN A 930 25.84 -3.96 18.54
N ILE A 931 25.24 -2.92 17.96
CA ILE A 931 23.80 -2.68 17.99
C ILE A 931 23.32 -2.54 16.54
N GLN A 932 22.19 -3.16 16.24
CA GLN A 932 21.44 -2.97 15.00
C GLN A 932 20.04 -2.46 15.33
N ALA A 933 19.46 -1.68 14.42
CA ALA A 933 18.17 -1.03 14.61
C ALA A 933 17.22 -1.35 13.46
N THR A 934 15.97 -1.64 13.78
CA THR A 934 14.84 -1.55 12.84
C THR A 934 14.17 -0.18 13.00
N TYR A 935 13.04 0.02 12.35
CA TYR A 935 12.24 1.24 12.48
C TYR A 935 11.79 1.51 13.93
N GLY A 936 11.65 0.48 14.76
CA GLY A 936 11.11 0.63 16.13
C GLY A 936 11.79 -0.18 17.22
N ALA A 937 12.82 -0.96 16.92
CA ALA A 937 13.49 -1.81 17.90
C ALA A 937 15.00 -1.86 17.70
N PHE A 938 15.70 -2.28 18.75
CA PHE A 938 17.14 -2.53 18.74
C PHE A 938 17.44 -3.99 19.04
N ALA A 939 18.53 -4.49 18.46
CA ALA A 939 19.13 -5.78 18.77
C ALA A 939 20.62 -5.59 19.05
N ALA A 940 21.07 -5.97 20.24
CA ALA A 940 22.47 -5.88 20.67
C ALA A 940 23.13 -7.26 20.62
N ILE A 941 24.32 -7.35 20.01
CA ILE A 941 25.19 -8.53 20.08
C ILE A 941 26.17 -8.33 21.24
N LEU A 942 26.18 -9.28 22.18
CA LEU A 942 27.07 -9.27 23.34
C LEU A 942 28.42 -9.96 23.02
N GLY A 943 29.44 -9.73 23.84
CA GLY A 943 30.78 -10.30 23.66
C GLY A 943 30.85 -11.83 23.73
N ASP A 944 29.82 -12.51 24.23
CA ASP A 944 29.67 -13.96 24.19
C ASP A 944 28.90 -14.49 22.96
N GLY A 945 28.49 -13.59 22.06
CA GLY A 945 27.72 -13.90 20.86
C GLY A 945 26.24 -14.14 21.12
N SER A 946 25.71 -13.82 22.31
CA SER A 946 24.26 -13.79 22.55
C SER A 946 23.64 -12.47 22.09
N VAL A 947 22.31 -12.47 21.93
CA VAL A 947 21.55 -11.30 21.48
C VAL A 947 20.52 -10.87 22.51
N VAL A 948 20.40 -9.56 22.71
CA VAL A 948 19.38 -8.93 23.55
C VAL A 948 18.62 -7.91 22.71
N THR A 949 17.29 -8.01 22.69
CA THR A 949 16.42 -7.10 21.93
C THR A 949 15.53 -6.27 22.85
N TRP A 950 15.16 -5.05 22.40
CA TRP A 950 14.17 -4.21 23.09
C TRP A 950 13.55 -3.19 22.11
N GLY A 951 12.46 -2.55 22.52
CA GLY A 951 11.66 -1.64 21.70
C GLY A 951 10.36 -2.28 21.22
N ALA A 952 9.82 -1.79 20.11
CA ALA A 952 8.50 -2.21 19.62
C ALA A 952 8.49 -3.70 19.23
N THR A 953 7.56 -4.47 19.80
CA THR A 953 7.42 -5.92 19.55
C THR A 953 7.18 -6.22 18.07
N ALA A 954 6.28 -5.47 17.42
CA ALA A 954 5.99 -5.57 15.99
C ALA A 954 7.18 -5.21 15.07
N SER A 955 8.26 -4.63 15.61
CA SER A 955 9.48 -4.31 14.86
C SER A 955 10.67 -5.21 15.24
N GLY A 956 10.42 -6.35 15.89
CA GLY A 956 11.46 -7.29 16.33
C GLY A 956 12.06 -6.99 17.71
N GLY A 957 11.39 -6.16 18.51
CA GLY A 957 11.79 -5.86 19.90
C GLY A 957 11.64 -7.05 20.85
N ASP A 958 10.80 -8.02 20.52
CA ASP A 958 10.66 -9.29 21.22
C ASP A 958 11.25 -10.44 20.39
N SER A 959 12.31 -11.06 20.91
CA SER A 959 12.99 -12.23 20.33
C SER A 959 12.77 -13.50 21.16
N SER A 960 11.87 -13.49 22.15
CA SER A 960 11.67 -14.59 23.10
C SER A 960 11.35 -15.93 22.43
N SER A 961 10.65 -15.91 21.29
CA SER A 961 10.32 -17.11 20.49
C SER A 961 11.54 -17.79 19.85
N VAL A 962 12.63 -17.05 19.63
CA VAL A 962 13.86 -17.53 18.98
C VAL A 962 15.09 -17.42 19.88
N GLN A 963 14.94 -16.95 21.12
CA GLN A 963 16.04 -16.65 22.04
C GLN A 963 16.99 -17.84 22.26
N ASP A 964 16.45 -19.06 22.32
CA ASP A 964 17.24 -20.28 22.49
C ASP A 964 18.16 -20.59 21.30
N GLN A 965 17.86 -20.03 20.12
CA GLN A 965 18.59 -20.18 18.86
C GLN A 965 19.63 -19.07 18.65
N LEU A 966 19.48 -17.91 19.29
CA LEU A 966 20.37 -16.75 19.16
C LEU A 966 21.66 -16.90 19.98
N LYS A 967 22.46 -17.90 19.64
CA LYS A 967 23.75 -18.22 20.28
C LYS A 967 24.87 -18.19 19.26
N ASN A 968 26.03 -17.66 19.64
CA ASN A 968 27.20 -17.47 18.75
C ASN A 968 26.87 -16.63 17.50
N VAL A 969 25.99 -15.64 17.63
CA VAL A 969 25.64 -14.68 16.58
C VAL A 969 26.88 -13.87 16.20
N GLN A 970 27.18 -13.81 14.89
CA GLN A 970 28.31 -13.06 14.34
C GLN A 970 27.87 -11.72 13.74
N HIS A 971 26.69 -11.69 13.14
CA HIS A 971 26.15 -10.50 12.47
C HIS A 971 24.64 -10.48 12.56
N ILE A 972 24.05 -9.29 12.66
CA ILE A 972 22.60 -9.07 12.54
C ILE A 972 22.39 -8.09 11.38
N GLN A 973 21.44 -8.39 10.51
CA GLN A 973 20.95 -7.49 9.49
C GLN A 973 19.49 -7.13 9.80
N ALA A 974 19.10 -5.87 9.61
CA ALA A 974 17.74 -5.39 9.82
C ALA A 974 17.07 -5.02 8.49
N SER A 975 15.81 -5.39 8.32
CA SER A 975 14.85 -4.74 7.40
C SER A 975 14.11 -3.63 8.16
N ARG A 976 13.06 -3.04 7.60
CA ARG A 976 12.30 -2.00 8.30
C ARG A 976 11.69 -2.48 9.60
N PHE A 977 11.20 -3.72 9.66
CA PHE A 977 10.46 -4.23 10.82
C PHE A 977 10.90 -5.63 11.29
N ALA A 978 11.96 -6.21 10.71
CA ALA A 978 12.47 -7.52 11.09
C ALA A 978 13.99 -7.58 11.16
N PHE A 979 14.51 -8.60 11.84
CA PHE A 979 15.94 -8.90 11.96
C PHE A 979 16.26 -10.29 11.41
N ALA A 980 17.48 -10.43 10.89
CA ALA A 980 18.08 -11.70 10.49
C ALA A 980 19.51 -11.81 11.06
N ALA A 981 19.75 -12.80 11.90
CA ALA A 981 21.03 -13.08 12.53
C ALA A 981 21.77 -14.22 11.81
N ILE A 982 23.06 -14.03 11.52
CA ILE A 982 23.97 -15.08 11.03
C ILE A 982 24.71 -15.67 12.24
N LEU A 983 24.59 -16.98 12.45
CA LEU A 983 25.27 -17.71 13.51
C LEU A 983 26.69 -18.13 13.07
N GLY A 984 27.56 -18.46 14.03
CA GLY A 984 28.94 -18.87 13.76
C GLY A 984 29.09 -20.17 12.95
N ASP A 985 28.03 -20.96 12.79
CA ASP A 985 27.98 -22.13 11.90
C ASP A 985 27.45 -21.81 10.49
N GLY A 986 27.13 -20.54 10.21
CA GLY A 986 26.59 -20.06 8.94
C GLY A 986 25.09 -20.33 8.77
N THR A 987 24.36 -20.69 9.81
CA THR A 987 22.89 -20.74 9.81
C THR A 987 22.28 -19.36 10.10
N VAL A 988 21.01 -19.18 9.76
CA VAL A 988 20.29 -17.92 9.92
C VAL A 988 19.07 -18.07 10.81
N VAL A 989 18.86 -17.11 11.70
CA VAL A 989 17.67 -17.01 12.56
C VAL A 989 17.02 -15.66 12.31
N THR A 990 15.72 -15.64 12.02
CA THR A 990 14.96 -14.41 11.78
C THR A 990 13.86 -14.21 12.83
N TRP A 991 13.50 -12.96 13.09
CA TRP A 991 12.37 -12.59 13.94
C TRP A 991 11.89 -11.16 13.64
N GLY A 992 10.73 -10.80 14.17
CA GLY A 992 10.03 -9.54 13.87
C GLY A 992 8.87 -9.75 12.91
N ASP A 993 8.48 -8.71 12.19
CA ASP A 993 7.33 -8.76 11.29
C ASP A 993 7.50 -9.80 10.17
N GLN A 994 6.53 -10.72 10.05
CA GLN A 994 6.59 -11.84 9.11
C GLN A 994 6.62 -11.38 7.64
N HIS A 995 5.89 -10.31 7.31
CA HIS A 995 5.81 -9.76 5.95
C HIS A 995 7.09 -9.01 5.56
N CYS A 996 7.86 -8.54 6.56
CA CYS A 996 9.14 -7.87 6.36
C CYS A 996 10.35 -8.80 6.44
N GLY A 997 10.13 -10.11 6.35
CA GLY A 997 11.17 -11.14 6.35
C GLY A 997 11.51 -11.71 7.73
N GLY A 998 10.68 -11.46 8.74
CA GLY A 998 10.78 -12.05 10.08
C GLY A 998 10.54 -13.56 10.11
N ASP A 999 9.86 -14.11 9.09
CA ASP A 999 9.68 -15.56 8.90
C ASP A 999 10.51 -16.08 7.71
N SER A 1000 11.51 -16.92 8.00
CA SER A 1000 12.32 -17.63 7.01
C SER A 1000 11.97 -19.12 6.87
N CYS A 1001 10.91 -19.62 7.51
CA CYS A 1001 10.60 -21.06 7.57
C CYS A 1001 10.52 -21.72 6.18
N GLY A 1002 9.96 -21.01 5.19
CA GLY A 1002 9.84 -21.48 3.81
C GLY A 1002 11.17 -21.68 3.07
N VAL A 1003 12.25 -21.03 3.52
CA VAL A 1003 13.58 -21.08 2.90
C VAL A 1003 14.66 -21.63 3.84
N GLN A 1004 14.32 -21.95 5.09
CA GLN A 1004 15.25 -22.33 6.15
C GLN A 1004 16.15 -23.51 5.77
N PHE A 1005 15.63 -24.47 5.00
CA PHE A 1005 16.41 -25.63 4.54
C PHE A 1005 17.56 -25.26 3.58
N ARG A 1006 17.48 -24.08 2.96
CA ARG A 1006 18.46 -23.52 2.01
C ARG A 1006 19.46 -22.57 2.66
N LEU A 1007 19.11 -21.95 3.80
CA LEU A 1007 19.96 -20.99 4.52
C LEU A 1007 21.06 -21.71 5.31
N LYS A 1008 21.99 -22.34 4.60
CA LYS A 1008 23.16 -23.04 5.16
C LYS A 1008 24.44 -22.42 4.62
N SER A 1009 25.43 -22.26 5.50
CA SER A 1009 26.72 -21.65 5.14
C SER A 1009 26.55 -20.24 4.54
N VAL A 1010 25.63 -19.46 5.10
CA VAL A 1010 25.39 -18.06 4.74
C VAL A 1010 26.62 -17.23 5.13
N GLN A 1011 27.16 -16.49 4.17
CA GLN A 1011 28.30 -15.59 4.38
C GLN A 1011 27.87 -14.14 4.61
N HIS A 1012 26.79 -13.72 3.95
CA HIS A 1012 26.30 -12.34 4.02
C HIS A 1012 24.77 -12.30 3.87
N ILE A 1013 24.11 -11.37 4.57
CA ILE A 1013 22.70 -11.04 4.37
C ILE A 1013 22.58 -9.56 4.01
N GLN A 1014 21.79 -9.25 2.99
CA GLN A 1014 21.38 -7.90 2.62
C GLN A 1014 19.87 -7.77 2.86
N ALA A 1015 19.39 -6.56 3.13
CA ALA A 1015 17.99 -6.30 3.40
C ALA A 1015 17.45 -5.17 2.52
N THR A 1016 16.19 -5.28 2.13
CA THR A 1016 15.36 -4.17 1.63
C THR A 1016 14.44 -3.70 2.75
N ASP A 1017 13.51 -2.78 2.44
CA ASP A 1017 12.50 -2.34 3.40
C ASP A 1017 11.70 -3.50 4.01
N LYS A 1018 11.39 -4.54 3.21
CA LYS A 1018 10.51 -5.66 3.61
C LYS A 1018 11.03 -7.07 3.25
N ALA A 1019 12.26 -7.21 2.79
CA ALA A 1019 12.79 -8.51 2.39
C ALA A 1019 14.29 -8.66 2.72
N PHE A 1020 14.77 -9.89 2.69
CA PHE A 1020 16.18 -10.23 2.86
C PHE A 1020 16.70 -11.06 1.69
N ALA A 1021 18.00 -10.95 1.44
CA ALA A 1021 18.75 -11.74 0.48
C ALA A 1021 20.04 -12.26 1.14
N ALA A 1022 20.18 -13.58 1.24
CA ALA A 1022 21.37 -14.24 1.73
C ALA A 1022 22.26 -14.71 0.59
N ILE A 1023 23.57 -14.49 0.71
CA ILE A 1023 24.60 -15.04 -0.16
C ILE A 1023 25.22 -16.24 0.57
N LEU A 1024 25.15 -17.42 -0.06
CA LEU A 1024 25.68 -18.67 0.47
C LEU A 1024 27.16 -18.83 0.10
N GLY A 1025 27.85 -19.76 0.79
CA GLY A 1025 29.27 -20.04 0.54
C GLY A 1025 29.61 -20.63 -0.82
N ASP A 1026 28.60 -21.06 -1.59
CA ASP A 1026 28.72 -21.47 -3.00
C ASP A 1026 28.36 -20.33 -3.98
N GLU A 1027 28.25 -19.09 -3.46
CA GLU A 1027 27.86 -17.88 -4.18
C GLU A 1027 26.40 -17.86 -4.68
N SER A 1028 25.59 -18.86 -4.33
CA SER A 1028 24.16 -18.83 -4.62
C SER A 1028 23.40 -17.85 -3.71
N ILE A 1029 22.25 -17.34 -4.20
CA ILE A 1029 21.44 -16.34 -3.51
C ILE A 1029 20.09 -16.94 -3.12
N VAL A 1030 19.69 -16.71 -1.87
CA VAL A 1030 18.38 -17.09 -1.33
C VAL A 1030 17.68 -15.83 -0.82
N THR A 1031 16.47 -15.56 -1.31
CA THR A 1031 15.65 -14.41 -0.90
C THR A 1031 14.40 -14.85 -0.15
N TRP A 1032 13.92 -14.02 0.78
CA TRP A 1032 12.65 -14.21 1.50
C TRP A 1032 12.09 -12.88 2.03
N GLY A 1033 10.82 -12.87 2.45
CA GLY A 1033 10.07 -11.67 2.81
C GLY A 1033 9.06 -11.27 1.72
N ASP A 1034 8.65 -10.00 1.69
CA ASP A 1034 7.65 -9.49 0.74
C ASP A 1034 8.07 -9.76 -0.72
N PRO A 1035 7.27 -10.54 -1.50
CA PRO A 1035 7.60 -10.91 -2.87
C PRO A 1035 7.80 -9.72 -3.81
N PHE A 1036 7.07 -8.62 -3.60
CA PHE A 1036 7.10 -7.42 -4.43
C PHE A 1036 8.24 -6.46 -4.04
N ARG A 1037 8.85 -6.65 -2.86
CA ARG A 1037 9.98 -5.86 -2.35
C ARG A 1037 11.30 -6.64 -2.31
N GLY A 1038 11.40 -7.74 -3.07
CA GLY A 1038 12.66 -8.50 -3.27
C GLY A 1038 12.69 -9.88 -2.62
N GLY A 1039 11.58 -10.35 -2.02
CA GLY A 1039 11.46 -11.67 -1.41
C GLY A 1039 11.16 -12.82 -2.38
N ASP A 1040 10.89 -12.54 -3.66
CA ASP A 1040 10.65 -13.58 -4.66
C ASP A 1040 11.97 -14.23 -5.13
N SER A 1041 12.07 -15.55 -4.93
CA SER A 1041 13.23 -16.36 -5.32
C SER A 1041 13.06 -17.04 -6.68
N SER A 1042 11.91 -16.90 -7.33
CA SER A 1042 11.57 -17.58 -8.59
C SER A 1042 12.39 -17.10 -9.79
N ALA A 1043 12.80 -15.83 -9.80
CA ALA A 1043 13.54 -15.21 -10.89
C ALA A 1043 15.06 -15.50 -10.87
N VAL A 1044 15.59 -16.03 -9.77
CA VAL A 1044 17.04 -16.28 -9.58
C VAL A 1044 17.43 -17.69 -10.06
N HIS A 1045 16.50 -18.50 -10.58
CA HIS A 1045 16.78 -19.87 -11.01
C HIS A 1045 16.64 -20.05 -12.52
N GLY A 1046 17.78 -20.20 -13.19
CA GLY A 1046 17.85 -20.85 -14.49
C GLY A 1046 17.54 -22.34 -14.33
N ALA A 1047 16.39 -22.76 -14.86
CA ALA A 1047 15.98 -24.11 -15.22
C ALA A 1047 16.74 -25.29 -14.57
N GLU A 1048 16.24 -25.81 -13.44
CA GLU A 1048 16.38 -27.23 -13.10
C GLU A 1048 15.07 -27.81 -12.54
N GLU A 1049 14.70 -28.94 -13.16
CA GLU A 1049 13.62 -29.92 -13.03
C GLU A 1049 12.51 -29.81 -11.96
N ASP A 1050 11.27 -29.94 -12.45
CA ASP A 1050 10.03 -30.27 -11.74
C ASP A 1050 10.21 -31.36 -10.66
N TRP A 1051 9.89 -31.03 -9.41
CA TRP A 1051 9.59 -32.02 -8.37
C TRP A 1051 8.26 -31.70 -7.68
N GLU A 1052 7.24 -32.53 -7.94
CA GLU A 1052 5.97 -32.56 -7.20
C GLU A 1052 6.17 -32.97 -5.72
N PRO A 1053 5.52 -32.33 -4.74
CA PRO A 1053 5.52 -32.82 -3.38
C PRO A 1053 4.44 -33.90 -3.18
N GLN A 1054 4.83 -35.18 -3.25
CA GLN A 1054 4.06 -36.26 -2.62
C GLN A 1054 4.31 -36.26 -1.10
N ILE A 1055 3.51 -35.52 -0.33
CA ILE A 1055 3.43 -35.71 1.11
C ILE A 1055 2.43 -36.84 1.41
N ARG A 1056 2.96 -38.06 1.56
CA ARG A 1056 2.25 -39.14 2.27
C ARG A 1056 2.42 -38.92 3.76
N TRP A 1057 1.32 -38.71 4.46
CA TRP A 1057 1.23 -38.85 5.92
C TRP A 1057 1.74 -40.23 6.34
N ARG A 1058 2.82 -40.26 7.12
CA ARG A 1058 3.22 -41.43 7.91
C ARG A 1058 3.12 -41.07 9.39
N ASP A 1059 2.00 -41.53 9.93
CA ASP A 1059 1.68 -41.67 11.33
C ASP A 1059 2.60 -42.73 11.95
N GLU A 1060 3.60 -42.33 12.74
CA GLU A 1060 4.34 -43.23 13.63
C GLU A 1060 4.53 -42.60 15.01
N ARG A 1061 3.60 -42.97 15.89
CA ARG A 1061 3.74 -43.09 17.35
C ARG A 1061 5.16 -43.45 17.78
N TYR A 1062 5.65 -42.84 18.87
CA TYR A 1062 6.31 -43.57 19.96
C TYR A 1062 6.18 -42.82 21.30
N GLU A 1063 5.61 -43.58 22.25
CA GLU A 1063 5.63 -43.55 23.73
C GLU A 1063 5.91 -42.26 24.51
#